data_AF-A0ABD2G0L9-F1
#
_entry.id   AF-A0ABD2G0L9-F1
#
_cell.length_a   1.000
_cell.length_b   1.000
_cell.length_c   1.000
_cell.angle_alpha   90.00
_cell.angle_beta   90.00
_cell.angle_gamma   90.00
#
_symmetry.space_group_name_H-M   'P 1'
#
loop_
_entity.id
_entity.type
_entity.pdbx_description
1 polymer ?
#
loop_
_entity_poly.entity_id
_entity_poly.type
_entity_poly.pdbx_seq_one_letter_code
_entity_poly.pdbx_strand_id
1 'polypeptide(L)'
;MEELEPEEQFLSFARNGDLAGIQGLLMSKIKEETQININCRGKRKSNLGWTPLHLACYFGHKDVVEELLKAGADVNLPNNVGDTPLHKAAFTGRKEVVMLLLHYDACATVINGTAQIPKDVTQNAEIRGMLEAAERTEERKLEEELLEAAREGELPSLTHLLSRKKTPDINCTDLLGNTPLHSAAYRGQRQCALKLLKSGASPNIKNKKGQTVFDLASDIAMKLVLESNVNRGMTRHVKKKEGLLWKSSRFFGWRSYWVVLQDGVISWYSKQSDAADNVRRQGCKSLTNAQCLIRAKDSCFFTLKCFDDSVHLFKVSPKNHPEATRKAWIDTLEEHSAYSTHYCSQEQGSEGEEEEEEVMSLGELTNSLQAAEASQKKLEKEVEAFLSLLKNDGLAEIFPSGIPPAVTQKLQDICVLSSETSSSLSVCLSLLSRQEGVRSVKLEQEVEKNKILSEALQTLATEHHELEQSVVKGSSPRSAISEDEFHDALSDSESEISLSGFETASRSFEVDEEEDEGSVMLSSSPCSSPSSMLQEDHHGDKDETQLNGITKHRTSLPAPMFSRNDFSIWSILRNCIGMELSKITMPVIFNEPLSFLQRLTEYMEHTYLIHQANTVPDSVERMKCVAAFAVSAVASQWERTGKPFNPLLGETYELVRDDLGFRLISEQVSHHPPVSAFHAEGLKQDFVFHGSIYPKLKFWGKSVEAEPKGVITLELPKYNEAYTWTNPTCCVHNIIVGQLWIEQYGNVEVINHRTGERCCLNFKPCGLFGKELHKVEGYILDKSKKKLCALYGKWTECLYVVDPAAFEAHKKNDKKAGEKRSSKAGCSEDQEEVPSPAADTVEMIPGSQLLWRIAPRPANSVEMYSFTSFAMQLNELHKEMEGLIPQTDCRLRPDIRAMENGDIDLASEEKKRLEDKQRAARKNRSKSDEEWKTRIPALGPRWFQQGQNPHNNSQDWLLCAGYWDRKYSQLPDIY
;
A
#
# COMPACT_ATOMS: atom_id res chain seq x y z
N MET A 1 10.90 -42.01 -54.36
CA MET A 1 10.79 -40.89 -53.41
C MET A 1 10.70 -39.63 -54.26
N GLU A 2 9.85 -38.67 -53.92
CA GLU A 2 9.86 -37.38 -54.62
C GLU A 2 11.11 -36.60 -54.20
N GLU A 3 11.88 -36.12 -55.16
CA GLU A 3 13.02 -35.25 -54.88
C GLU A 3 12.47 -33.89 -54.40
N LEU A 4 12.72 -33.57 -53.13
CA LEU A 4 12.28 -32.30 -52.55
C LEU A 4 13.08 -31.16 -53.18
N GLU A 5 12.39 -30.06 -53.50
CA GLU A 5 13.00 -28.79 -53.92
C GLU A 5 14.15 -28.38 -52.97
N PRO A 6 15.29 -27.84 -53.47
CA PRO A 6 16.44 -27.51 -52.64
C PRO A 6 16.12 -26.58 -51.45
N GLU A 7 15.18 -25.63 -51.60
CA GLU A 7 14.70 -24.81 -50.49
C GLU A 7 13.98 -25.61 -49.40
N GLU A 8 13.17 -26.60 -49.78
CA GLU A 8 12.42 -27.46 -48.85
C GLU A 8 13.29 -28.59 -48.26
N GLN A 9 14.42 -28.93 -48.89
CA GLN A 9 15.52 -29.68 -48.26
C GLN A 9 16.24 -28.81 -47.22
N PHE A 10 16.64 -27.59 -47.58
CA PHE A 10 17.34 -26.65 -46.70
C PHE A 10 16.53 -26.35 -45.42
N LEU A 11 15.21 -26.12 -45.56
CA LEU A 11 14.26 -26.01 -44.44
C LEU A 11 14.15 -27.31 -43.61
N SER A 12 14.28 -28.48 -44.23
CA SER A 12 14.23 -29.78 -43.55
C SER A 12 15.50 -30.03 -42.73
N PHE A 13 16.68 -29.75 -43.29
CA PHE A 13 17.96 -29.86 -42.59
C PHE A 13 18.01 -28.89 -41.39
N ALA A 14 17.60 -27.64 -41.57
CA ALA A 14 17.54 -26.65 -40.48
C ALA A 14 16.52 -26.99 -39.38
N ARG A 15 15.44 -27.72 -39.72
CA ARG A 15 14.48 -28.26 -38.73
C ARG A 15 15.05 -29.45 -37.95
N ASN A 16 15.85 -30.29 -38.60
CA ASN A 16 16.35 -31.54 -38.03
C ASN A 16 17.72 -31.41 -37.33
N GLY A 17 18.43 -30.31 -37.54
CA GLY A 17 19.78 -30.08 -36.98
C GLY A 17 20.90 -30.63 -37.86
N ASP A 18 20.62 -30.90 -39.15
CA ASP A 18 21.60 -31.49 -40.07
C ASP A 18 22.57 -30.42 -40.62
N LEU A 19 23.61 -30.16 -39.84
CA LEU A 19 24.69 -29.22 -40.19
C LEU A 19 25.41 -29.63 -41.49
N ALA A 20 25.59 -30.93 -41.74
CA ALA A 20 26.28 -31.41 -42.94
C ALA A 20 25.44 -31.15 -44.21
N GLY A 21 24.13 -31.37 -44.15
CA GLY A 21 23.19 -31.02 -45.22
C GLY A 21 23.12 -29.51 -45.48
N ILE A 22 23.14 -28.68 -44.42
CA ILE A 22 23.19 -27.22 -44.54
C ILE A 22 24.50 -26.76 -45.18
N GLN A 23 25.66 -27.20 -44.68
CA GLN A 23 26.97 -26.85 -45.23
C GLN A 23 27.13 -27.33 -46.68
N GLY A 24 26.63 -28.54 -47.02
CA GLY A 24 26.64 -29.05 -48.39
C GLY A 24 25.87 -28.15 -49.36
N LEU A 25 24.63 -27.78 -49.02
CA LEU A 25 23.82 -26.89 -49.87
C LEU A 25 24.39 -25.46 -49.94
N LEU A 26 25.00 -24.94 -48.87
CA LEU A 26 25.70 -23.66 -48.89
C LEU A 26 26.96 -23.70 -49.79
N MET A 27 27.72 -24.80 -49.77
CA MET A 27 28.91 -24.97 -50.61
C MET A 27 28.55 -25.12 -52.10
N SER A 28 27.49 -25.86 -52.44
CA SER A 28 27.00 -25.93 -53.82
C SER A 28 26.36 -24.60 -54.29
N LYS A 29 25.91 -23.74 -53.38
CA LYS A 29 25.57 -22.34 -53.72
C LYS A 29 26.81 -21.49 -54.01
N ILE A 30 27.88 -21.63 -53.23
CA ILE A 30 29.15 -20.89 -53.43
C ILE A 30 29.82 -21.25 -54.78
N LYS A 31 29.63 -22.48 -55.26
CA LYS A 31 30.11 -22.92 -56.58
C LYS A 31 29.16 -22.63 -57.76
N GLU A 32 28.07 -21.89 -57.53
CA GLU A 32 26.99 -21.64 -58.51
C GLU A 32 26.24 -22.91 -59.01
N GLU A 33 26.48 -24.08 -58.40
CA GLU A 33 25.81 -25.36 -58.74
C GLU A 33 24.30 -25.33 -58.38
N THR A 34 23.90 -24.54 -57.37
CA THR A 34 22.50 -24.46 -56.90
C THR A 34 22.11 -23.05 -56.43
N GLN A 35 20.97 -22.53 -56.90
CA GLN A 35 20.51 -21.17 -56.57
C GLN A 35 19.56 -21.16 -55.35
N ILE A 36 20.13 -21.10 -54.14
CA ILE A 36 19.37 -21.22 -52.88
C ILE A 36 19.22 -19.86 -52.15
N ASN A 37 17.98 -19.49 -51.84
CA ASN A 37 17.70 -18.38 -50.94
C ASN A 37 17.84 -18.84 -49.47
N ILE A 38 18.76 -18.24 -48.72
CA ILE A 38 19.01 -18.58 -47.31
C ILE A 38 17.83 -18.15 -46.42
N ASN A 39 17.13 -17.09 -46.84
CA ASN A 39 15.91 -16.57 -46.22
C ASN A 39 14.64 -17.12 -46.90
N CYS A 40 14.70 -18.32 -47.50
CA CYS A 40 13.53 -18.99 -48.07
C CYS A 40 12.44 -19.18 -47.01
N ARG A 41 11.16 -19.12 -47.42
CA ARG A 41 10.01 -19.35 -46.53
C ARG A 41 9.34 -20.67 -46.86
N GLY A 42 9.07 -21.48 -45.85
CA GLY A 42 8.36 -22.75 -46.01
C GLY A 42 7.00 -22.56 -46.65
N LYS A 43 6.71 -23.36 -47.69
CA LYS A 43 5.46 -23.30 -48.48
C LYS A 43 4.46 -24.35 -48.00
N ARG A 44 4.94 -25.43 -47.37
CA ARG A 44 4.12 -26.50 -46.76
C ARG A 44 3.51 -26.06 -45.42
N LYS A 45 2.30 -26.54 -45.11
CA LYS A 45 1.54 -26.21 -43.88
C LYS A 45 2.34 -26.38 -42.57
N SER A 46 3.30 -27.31 -42.53
CA SER A 46 4.12 -27.63 -41.36
C SER A 46 5.16 -26.59 -40.96
N ASN A 47 5.58 -25.74 -41.92
CA ASN A 47 6.64 -24.71 -41.76
C ASN A 47 6.18 -23.36 -42.37
N LEU A 48 4.87 -23.12 -42.52
CA LEU A 48 4.35 -22.06 -43.40
C LEU A 48 4.84 -20.67 -42.99
N GLY A 49 5.63 -20.03 -43.87
CA GLY A 49 6.16 -18.68 -43.63
C GLY A 49 7.36 -18.60 -42.68
N TRP A 50 7.89 -19.72 -42.20
CA TRP A 50 9.10 -19.78 -41.39
C TRP A 50 10.34 -19.92 -42.29
N THR A 51 11.46 -19.37 -41.86
CA THR A 51 12.77 -19.51 -42.52
C THR A 51 13.62 -20.60 -41.86
N PRO A 52 14.73 -21.06 -42.48
CA PRO A 52 15.66 -22.01 -41.87
C PRO A 52 16.12 -21.56 -40.48
N LEU A 53 16.43 -20.27 -40.32
CA LEU A 53 16.86 -19.69 -39.05
C LEU A 53 15.78 -19.79 -37.96
N HIS A 54 14.50 -19.56 -38.29
CA HIS A 54 13.40 -19.76 -37.32
C HIS A 54 13.29 -21.22 -36.85
N LEU A 55 13.45 -22.17 -37.77
CA LEU A 55 13.36 -23.60 -37.46
C LEU A 55 14.53 -24.02 -36.57
N ALA A 56 15.76 -23.68 -36.93
CA ALA A 56 16.94 -23.97 -36.12
C ALA A 56 16.85 -23.33 -34.72
N CYS A 57 16.38 -22.07 -34.63
CA CYS A 57 16.22 -21.38 -33.35
C CYS A 57 15.13 -21.98 -32.46
N TYR A 58 13.99 -22.41 -33.03
CA TYR A 58 12.90 -23.02 -32.28
C TYR A 58 13.25 -24.41 -31.74
N PHE A 59 13.94 -25.24 -32.54
CA PHE A 59 14.33 -26.57 -32.07
C PHE A 59 15.57 -26.52 -31.14
N GLY A 60 16.43 -25.51 -31.29
CA GLY A 60 17.60 -25.28 -30.44
C GLY A 60 18.94 -25.70 -31.08
N HIS A 61 18.98 -25.82 -32.40
CA HIS A 61 20.14 -26.33 -33.16
C HIS A 61 21.24 -25.28 -33.30
N LYS A 62 21.93 -24.97 -32.20
CA LYS A 62 22.93 -23.88 -32.09
C LYS A 62 23.92 -23.84 -33.26
N ASP A 63 24.54 -24.97 -33.59
CA ASP A 63 25.61 -25.01 -34.61
C ASP A 63 25.07 -24.68 -36.01
N VAL A 64 23.81 -25.07 -36.30
CA VAL A 64 23.11 -24.70 -37.53
C VAL A 64 22.67 -23.24 -37.53
N VAL A 65 22.28 -22.68 -36.38
CA VAL A 65 22.05 -21.23 -36.23
C VAL A 65 23.33 -20.45 -36.53
N GLU A 66 24.47 -20.90 -36.01
CA GLU A 66 25.77 -20.25 -36.21
C GLU A 66 26.21 -20.28 -37.69
N GLU A 67 26.06 -21.41 -38.36
CA GLU A 67 26.35 -21.54 -39.80
C GLU A 67 25.42 -20.68 -40.67
N LEU A 68 24.12 -20.64 -40.36
CA LEU A 68 23.16 -19.80 -41.08
C LEU A 68 23.46 -18.31 -40.92
N LEU A 69 23.83 -17.87 -39.72
CA LEU A 69 24.22 -16.47 -39.47
C LEU A 69 25.52 -16.10 -40.20
N LYS A 70 26.55 -16.97 -40.17
CA LYS A 70 27.79 -16.80 -40.96
C LYS A 70 27.53 -16.73 -42.47
N ALA A 71 26.53 -17.48 -42.96
CA ALA A 71 26.11 -17.45 -44.36
C ALA A 71 25.24 -16.23 -44.75
N GLY A 72 24.94 -15.32 -43.81
CA GLY A 72 24.16 -14.10 -44.06
C GLY A 72 22.64 -14.30 -44.03
N ALA A 73 22.13 -15.21 -43.19
CA ALA A 73 20.71 -15.24 -42.87
C ALA A 73 20.28 -13.95 -42.15
N ASP A 74 19.09 -13.45 -42.45
CA ASP A 74 18.56 -12.24 -41.82
C ASP A 74 18.01 -12.58 -40.41
N VAL A 75 18.74 -12.10 -39.40
CA VAL A 75 18.49 -12.33 -37.97
C VAL A 75 17.19 -11.68 -37.46
N ASN A 76 16.69 -10.65 -38.15
CA ASN A 76 15.55 -9.83 -37.74
C ASN A 76 14.30 -10.03 -38.63
N LEU A 77 14.40 -10.82 -39.70
CA LEU A 77 13.31 -11.11 -40.64
C LEU A 77 12.09 -11.74 -39.94
N PRO A 78 10.89 -11.11 -39.94
CA PRO A 78 9.72 -11.68 -39.29
C PRO A 78 9.05 -12.79 -40.12
N ASN A 79 8.59 -13.85 -39.46
CA ASN A 79 7.71 -14.89 -40.04
C ASN A 79 6.30 -14.33 -40.38
N ASN A 80 5.39 -15.17 -40.88
CA ASN A 80 4.04 -14.75 -41.27
C ASN A 80 3.12 -14.34 -40.09
N VAL A 81 3.55 -14.51 -38.83
CA VAL A 81 2.87 -14.08 -37.60
C VAL A 81 3.56 -12.84 -37.00
N GLY A 82 4.65 -12.37 -37.60
CA GLY A 82 5.45 -11.24 -37.12
C GLY A 82 6.57 -11.60 -36.13
N ASP A 83 6.70 -12.87 -35.73
CA ASP A 83 7.79 -13.29 -34.85
C ASP A 83 9.12 -13.26 -35.59
N THR A 84 10.19 -12.84 -34.92
CA THR A 84 11.57 -13.00 -35.40
C THR A 84 12.19 -14.33 -34.92
N PRO A 85 13.36 -14.76 -35.42
CA PRO A 85 14.10 -15.88 -34.85
C PRO A 85 14.36 -15.76 -33.35
N LEU A 86 14.62 -14.53 -32.86
CA LEU A 86 14.83 -14.23 -31.43
C LEU A 86 13.58 -14.51 -30.59
N HIS A 87 12.38 -14.19 -31.07
CA HIS A 87 11.13 -14.59 -30.41
C HIS A 87 11.01 -16.11 -30.28
N LYS A 88 11.46 -16.89 -31.29
CA LYS A 88 11.36 -18.35 -31.25
C LYS A 88 12.40 -19.00 -30.34
N ALA A 89 13.62 -18.47 -30.29
CA ALA A 89 14.63 -18.90 -29.31
C ALA A 89 14.19 -18.57 -27.87
N ALA A 90 13.64 -17.37 -27.64
CA ALA A 90 13.15 -16.95 -26.33
C ALA A 90 11.93 -17.75 -25.86
N PHE A 91 10.93 -17.96 -26.74
CA PHE A 91 9.73 -18.75 -26.46
C PHE A 91 10.04 -20.23 -26.13
N THR A 92 11.09 -20.80 -26.73
CA THR A 92 11.49 -22.20 -26.49
C THR A 92 12.60 -22.36 -25.45
N GLY A 93 12.96 -21.27 -24.74
CA GLY A 93 13.92 -21.30 -23.63
C GLY A 93 15.37 -21.60 -24.03
N ARG A 94 15.78 -21.30 -25.27
CA ARG A 94 17.09 -21.67 -25.82
C ARG A 94 18.16 -20.62 -25.54
N LYS A 95 18.66 -20.58 -24.31
CA LYS A 95 19.66 -19.62 -23.78
C LYS A 95 20.86 -19.40 -24.71
N GLU A 96 21.49 -20.47 -25.16
CA GLU A 96 22.71 -20.42 -25.99
C GLU A 96 22.43 -19.85 -27.38
N VAL A 97 21.22 -20.09 -27.90
CA VAL A 97 20.74 -19.54 -29.17
C VAL A 97 20.37 -18.06 -29.01
N VAL A 98 19.75 -17.66 -27.89
CA VAL A 98 19.45 -16.25 -27.59
C VAL A 98 20.74 -15.44 -27.50
N MET A 99 21.76 -15.92 -26.77
CA MET A 99 23.07 -15.27 -26.70
C MET A 99 23.73 -15.15 -28.08
N LEU A 100 23.67 -16.22 -28.89
CA LEU A 100 24.23 -16.23 -30.25
C LEU A 100 23.51 -15.24 -31.18
N LEU A 101 22.18 -15.16 -31.13
CA LEU A 101 21.41 -14.19 -31.92
C LEU A 101 21.74 -12.75 -31.50
N LEU A 102 21.78 -12.46 -30.20
CA LEU A 102 22.15 -11.13 -29.68
C LEU A 102 23.59 -10.73 -30.05
N HIS A 103 24.50 -11.69 -30.17
CA HIS A 103 25.87 -11.45 -30.64
C HIS A 103 25.94 -11.06 -32.14
N TYR A 104 24.94 -11.43 -32.94
CA TYR A 104 24.79 -11.07 -34.35
C TYR A 104 23.75 -9.94 -34.55
N ASP A 105 23.68 -8.98 -33.62
CA ASP A 105 22.79 -7.79 -33.66
C ASP A 105 21.29 -8.10 -33.87
N ALA A 106 20.79 -9.18 -33.24
CA ALA A 106 19.35 -9.42 -33.14
C ALA A 106 18.66 -8.33 -32.30
N CYS A 107 17.64 -7.70 -32.87
CA CYS A 107 16.94 -6.57 -32.29
C CYS A 107 15.93 -7.06 -31.22
N ALA A 108 16.21 -6.76 -29.95
CA ALA A 108 15.38 -7.15 -28.81
C ALA A 108 14.05 -6.36 -28.71
N THR A 109 13.87 -5.29 -29.49
CA THR A 109 12.71 -4.39 -29.41
C THR A 109 11.68 -4.59 -30.52
N VAL A 110 11.84 -5.60 -31.40
CA VAL A 110 10.87 -5.90 -32.49
C VAL A 110 9.55 -6.41 -31.92
N ILE A 111 8.45 -5.76 -32.30
CA ILE A 111 7.09 -6.15 -31.89
C ILE A 111 6.47 -7.10 -32.94
N ASN A 112 5.99 -8.27 -32.50
CA ASN A 112 5.34 -9.25 -33.37
C ASN A 112 3.84 -8.93 -33.66
N GLY A 113 3.16 -9.81 -34.39
CA GLY A 113 1.74 -9.66 -34.75
C GLY A 113 0.75 -9.83 -33.58
N THR A 114 1.18 -10.34 -32.42
CA THR A 114 0.40 -10.36 -31.17
C THR A 114 0.72 -9.18 -30.24
N ALA A 115 1.46 -8.18 -30.74
CA ALA A 115 1.89 -6.97 -30.01
C ALA A 115 2.86 -7.22 -28.85
N GLN A 116 3.61 -8.32 -28.92
CA GLN A 116 4.63 -8.74 -27.93
C GLN A 116 6.05 -8.54 -28.47
N ILE A 117 7.02 -8.34 -27.58
CA ILE A 117 8.47 -8.36 -27.86
C ILE A 117 9.12 -9.67 -27.34
N PRO A 118 10.37 -10.01 -27.73
CA PRO A 118 11.01 -11.27 -27.37
C PRO A 118 11.03 -11.64 -25.87
N LYS A 119 11.02 -10.68 -24.94
CA LYS A 119 10.99 -10.96 -23.50
C LYS A 119 9.59 -11.30 -22.96
N ASP A 120 8.54 -10.85 -23.64
CA ASP A 120 7.14 -11.12 -23.26
C ASP A 120 6.73 -12.55 -23.62
N VAL A 121 7.41 -13.15 -24.60
CA VAL A 121 7.15 -14.53 -25.04
C VAL A 121 7.97 -15.57 -24.28
N THR A 122 8.86 -15.17 -23.34
CA THR A 122 9.65 -16.11 -22.53
C THR A 122 9.23 -16.16 -21.07
N GLN A 123 9.25 -17.36 -20.51
CA GLN A 123 9.04 -17.63 -19.08
C GLN A 123 10.35 -17.89 -18.34
N ASN A 124 11.49 -17.97 -19.04
CA ASN A 124 12.80 -18.18 -18.42
C ASN A 124 13.39 -16.84 -17.94
N ALA A 125 13.69 -16.74 -16.64
CA ALA A 125 14.16 -15.51 -16.00
C ALA A 125 15.53 -15.05 -16.51
N GLU A 126 16.48 -15.96 -16.77
CA GLU A 126 17.79 -15.60 -17.32
C GLU A 126 17.67 -15.00 -18.72
N ILE A 127 16.85 -15.61 -19.58
CA ILE A 127 16.59 -15.16 -20.95
C ILE A 127 15.91 -13.79 -20.95
N ARG A 128 14.96 -13.56 -20.02
CA ARG A 128 14.35 -12.24 -19.81
C ARG A 128 15.41 -11.20 -19.43
N GLY A 129 16.26 -11.50 -18.43
CA GLY A 129 17.34 -10.59 -18.00
C GLY A 129 18.38 -10.29 -19.09
N MET A 130 18.72 -11.26 -19.94
CA MET A 130 19.59 -11.05 -21.11
C MET A 130 18.94 -10.13 -22.17
N LEU A 131 17.64 -10.30 -22.43
CA LEU A 131 16.91 -9.44 -23.38
C LEU A 131 16.75 -8.02 -22.82
N GLU A 132 16.48 -7.86 -21.53
CA GLU A 132 16.44 -6.56 -20.86
C GLU A 132 17.81 -5.87 -20.80
N ALA A 133 18.91 -6.62 -20.78
CA ALA A 133 20.26 -6.06 -20.93
C ALA A 133 20.52 -5.59 -22.38
N ALA A 134 20.03 -6.32 -23.38
CA ALA A 134 20.10 -5.91 -24.78
C ALA A 134 19.27 -4.64 -25.05
N GLU A 135 18.03 -4.56 -24.53
CA GLU A 135 17.18 -3.36 -24.63
C GLU A 135 17.87 -2.12 -24.04
N ARG A 136 18.39 -2.21 -22.80
CA ARG A 136 19.13 -1.11 -22.16
C ARG A 136 20.40 -0.71 -22.92
N THR A 137 21.00 -1.65 -23.65
CA THR A 137 22.16 -1.38 -24.52
C THR A 137 21.74 -0.66 -25.81
N GLU A 138 20.56 -0.95 -26.35
CA GLU A 138 19.98 -0.19 -27.48
C GLU A 138 19.59 1.23 -27.04
N GLU A 139 18.91 1.38 -25.90
CA GLU A 139 18.52 2.67 -25.33
C GLU A 139 19.74 3.57 -25.08
N ARG A 140 20.75 3.03 -24.41
CA ARG A 140 21.99 3.76 -24.11
C ARG A 140 22.73 4.23 -25.36
N LYS A 141 22.76 3.44 -26.44
CA LYS A 141 23.34 3.87 -27.73
C LYS A 141 22.62 5.11 -28.27
N LEU A 142 21.28 5.17 -28.15
CA LEU A 142 20.48 6.32 -28.60
C LEU A 142 20.63 7.57 -27.72
N GLU A 143 20.94 7.38 -26.43
CA GLU A 143 21.27 8.47 -25.51
C GLU A 143 22.68 9.02 -25.78
N GLU A 144 23.66 8.14 -26.04
CA GLU A 144 25.01 8.51 -26.45
C GLU A 144 24.99 9.23 -27.83
N GLU A 145 24.17 8.77 -28.80
CA GLU A 145 23.89 9.49 -30.05
C GLU A 145 23.23 10.87 -29.83
N LEU A 146 22.29 11.00 -28.87
CA LEU A 146 21.63 12.27 -28.56
C LEU A 146 22.61 13.27 -27.93
N LEU A 147 23.44 12.81 -26.99
CA LEU A 147 24.50 13.60 -26.37
C LEU A 147 25.51 14.10 -27.42
N GLU A 148 25.95 13.22 -28.32
CA GLU A 148 26.87 13.56 -29.42
C GLU A 148 26.25 14.59 -30.37
N ALA A 149 25.03 14.34 -30.86
CA ALA A 149 24.33 15.25 -31.77
C ALA A 149 24.07 16.64 -31.14
N ALA A 150 23.78 16.70 -29.84
CA ALA A 150 23.64 17.97 -29.12
C ALA A 150 24.98 18.69 -28.91
N ARG A 151 26.08 17.95 -28.74
CA ARG A 151 27.44 18.48 -28.54
C ARG A 151 28.03 19.07 -29.84
N GLU A 152 27.94 18.32 -30.94
CA GLU A 152 28.50 18.74 -32.24
C GLU A 152 27.52 19.62 -33.05
N GLY A 153 26.24 19.67 -32.66
CA GLY A 153 25.26 20.62 -33.21
C GLY A 153 24.44 20.07 -34.38
N GLU A 154 24.35 18.75 -34.52
CA GLU A 154 23.61 18.08 -35.59
C GLU A 154 22.09 18.15 -35.39
N LEU A 155 21.52 19.32 -35.66
CA LEU A 155 20.08 19.56 -35.60
C LEU A 155 19.22 18.52 -36.38
N PRO A 156 19.63 17.99 -37.56
CA PRO A 156 18.86 16.94 -38.25
C PRO A 156 18.84 15.63 -37.45
N SER A 157 20.01 15.15 -37.02
CA SER A 157 20.18 13.91 -36.25
C SER A 157 19.46 13.98 -34.91
N LEU A 158 19.63 15.09 -34.19
CA LEU A 158 18.93 15.40 -32.94
C LEU A 158 17.40 15.51 -33.13
N THR A 159 16.93 16.09 -34.24
CA THR A 159 15.49 16.16 -34.55
C THR A 159 14.92 14.79 -34.91
N HIS A 160 15.68 13.96 -35.61
CA HIS A 160 15.30 12.58 -35.93
C HIS A 160 15.15 11.75 -34.65
N LEU A 161 16.16 11.75 -33.76
CA LEU A 161 16.14 11.04 -32.47
C LEU A 161 14.92 11.47 -31.62
N LEU A 162 14.70 12.77 -31.47
CA LEU A 162 13.54 13.35 -30.75
C LEU A 162 12.19 13.21 -31.50
N SER A 163 12.14 12.49 -32.63
CA SER A 163 10.92 12.16 -33.37
C SER A 163 10.63 10.65 -33.44
N ARG A 164 11.49 9.81 -32.83
CA ARG A 164 11.29 8.35 -32.77
C ARG A 164 10.06 8.02 -31.92
N LYS A 165 9.35 6.93 -32.26
CA LYS A 165 8.15 6.44 -31.55
C LYS A 165 8.43 6.13 -30.06
N LYS A 166 9.67 5.76 -29.74
CA LYS A 166 10.25 5.74 -28.40
C LYS A 166 11.46 6.68 -28.47
N THR A 167 11.40 7.81 -27.77
CA THR A 167 12.50 8.78 -27.70
C THR A 167 13.52 8.33 -26.63
N PRO A 168 14.83 8.52 -26.84
CA PRO A 168 15.80 8.45 -25.74
C PRO A 168 15.48 9.52 -24.67
N ASP A 169 15.97 9.35 -23.44
CA ASP A 169 15.79 10.39 -22.42
C ASP A 169 16.49 11.69 -22.86
N ILE A 170 15.72 12.78 -22.86
CA ILE A 170 16.19 14.11 -23.24
C ILE A 170 17.08 14.75 -22.16
N ASN A 171 17.03 14.21 -20.94
CA ASN A 171 17.81 14.61 -19.77
C ASN A 171 18.87 13.57 -19.38
N CYS A 172 19.17 12.60 -20.26
CA CYS A 172 20.25 11.62 -20.08
C CYS A 172 21.59 12.31 -19.78
N THR A 173 22.54 11.64 -19.13
CA THR A 173 23.79 12.29 -18.68
C THR A 173 25.07 11.59 -19.13
N ASP A 174 26.09 12.39 -19.47
CA ASP A 174 27.45 11.90 -19.69
C ASP A 174 28.13 11.48 -18.36
N LEU A 175 29.37 10.97 -18.46
CA LEU A 175 30.16 10.56 -17.30
C LEU A 175 30.40 11.69 -16.27
N LEU A 176 30.25 12.95 -16.66
CA LEU A 176 30.41 14.16 -15.84
C LEU A 176 29.06 14.73 -15.33
N GLY A 177 27.93 14.11 -15.68
CA GLY A 177 26.59 14.59 -15.34
C GLY A 177 26.03 15.67 -16.27
N ASN A 178 26.65 15.93 -17.42
CA ASN A 178 26.13 16.91 -18.38
C ASN A 178 25.00 16.28 -19.20
N THR A 179 23.85 16.97 -19.30
CA THR A 179 22.77 16.59 -20.21
C THR A 179 23.02 17.05 -21.66
N PRO A 180 22.26 16.58 -22.67
CA PRO A 180 22.32 17.15 -24.02
C PRO A 180 22.20 18.68 -24.04
N LEU A 181 21.40 19.26 -23.14
CA LEU A 181 21.24 20.71 -23.01
C LEU A 181 22.48 21.39 -22.40
N HIS A 182 23.19 20.75 -21.47
CA HIS A 182 24.49 21.24 -20.97
C HIS A 182 25.53 21.25 -22.09
N SER A 183 25.64 20.15 -22.86
CA SER A 183 26.55 20.04 -24.01
C SER A 183 26.26 21.11 -25.07
N ALA A 184 24.98 21.34 -25.39
CA ALA A 184 24.57 22.37 -26.33
C ALA A 184 24.81 23.79 -25.79
N ALA A 185 24.56 24.05 -24.51
CA ALA A 185 24.80 25.35 -23.87
C ALA A 185 26.29 25.71 -23.84
N TYR A 186 27.13 24.77 -23.37
CA TYR A 186 28.59 24.91 -23.25
C TYR A 186 29.27 25.20 -24.60
N ARG A 187 28.81 24.55 -25.67
CA ARG A 187 29.34 24.74 -27.04
C ARG A 187 28.60 25.79 -27.88
N GLY A 188 27.66 26.54 -27.31
CA GLY A 188 26.95 27.61 -28.03
C GLY A 188 26.01 27.12 -29.14
N GLN A 189 25.56 25.87 -29.10
CA GLN A 189 24.73 25.22 -30.12
C GLN A 189 23.26 25.67 -30.05
N ARG A 190 23.01 26.98 -30.26
CA ARG A 190 21.73 27.66 -29.96
C ARG A 190 20.49 26.98 -30.54
N GLN A 191 20.56 26.43 -31.76
CA GLN A 191 19.42 25.75 -32.40
C GLN A 191 19.11 24.39 -31.76
N CYS A 192 20.13 23.64 -31.38
CA CYS A 192 19.98 22.36 -30.67
C CYS A 192 19.45 22.60 -29.25
N ALA A 193 19.99 23.58 -28.53
CA ALA A 193 19.44 24.01 -27.23
C ALA A 193 17.96 24.43 -27.33
N LEU A 194 17.59 25.25 -28.32
CA LEU A 194 16.20 25.66 -28.57
C LEU A 194 15.29 24.48 -28.93
N LYS A 195 15.79 23.47 -29.66
CA LYS A 195 15.04 22.25 -30.02
C LYS A 195 14.88 21.31 -28.81
N LEU A 196 15.91 21.16 -27.98
CA LEU A 196 15.87 20.39 -26.74
C LEU A 196 14.86 20.99 -25.74
N LEU A 197 14.92 22.30 -25.47
CA LEU A 197 13.95 22.99 -24.61
C LEU A 197 12.50 22.82 -25.11
N LYS A 198 12.28 22.95 -26.43
CA LYS A 198 10.96 22.72 -27.06
C LYS A 198 10.48 21.27 -26.99
N SER A 199 11.36 20.32 -26.69
CA SER A 199 11.04 18.90 -26.51
C SER A 199 11.10 18.46 -25.03
N GLY A 200 11.18 19.40 -24.08
CA GLY A 200 11.08 19.11 -22.63
C GLY A 200 12.39 18.97 -21.87
N ALA A 201 13.53 19.39 -22.43
CA ALA A 201 14.80 19.36 -21.70
C ALA A 201 14.82 20.37 -20.55
N SER A 202 15.21 19.93 -19.36
CA SER A 202 15.19 20.75 -18.14
C SER A 202 16.48 21.57 -17.98
N PRO A 203 16.41 22.92 -17.90
CA PRO A 203 17.60 23.76 -17.72
C PRO A 203 18.14 23.77 -16.27
N ASN A 204 17.31 23.38 -15.30
CA ASN A 204 17.64 23.49 -13.87
C ASN A 204 18.44 22.28 -13.32
N ILE A 205 18.66 21.25 -14.13
CA ILE A 205 19.50 20.10 -13.76
C ILE A 205 20.93 20.60 -13.51
N LYS A 206 21.57 20.08 -12.44
CA LYS A 206 22.97 20.34 -12.11
C LYS A 206 23.84 19.15 -12.52
N ASN A 207 24.99 19.39 -13.14
CA ASN A 207 25.99 18.35 -13.40
C ASN A 207 26.77 17.96 -12.12
N LYS A 208 27.73 17.02 -12.21
CA LYS A 208 28.52 16.56 -11.04
C LYS A 208 29.47 17.61 -10.45
N LYS A 209 29.48 18.83 -10.97
CA LYS A 209 30.19 20.01 -10.41
C LYS A 209 29.22 21.04 -9.81
N GLY A 210 27.93 20.70 -9.70
CA GLY A 210 26.87 21.61 -9.23
C GLY A 210 26.44 22.66 -10.25
N GLN A 211 26.98 22.64 -11.47
CA GLN A 211 26.75 23.65 -12.50
C GLN A 211 25.48 23.36 -13.29
N THR A 212 24.69 24.39 -13.57
CA THR A 212 23.52 24.35 -14.47
C THR A 212 23.90 24.71 -15.90
N VAL A 213 22.94 24.62 -16.82
CA VAL A 213 23.12 25.06 -18.22
C VAL A 213 23.38 26.58 -18.33
N PHE A 214 22.96 27.39 -17.35
CA PHE A 214 23.19 28.84 -17.32
C PHE A 214 24.63 29.20 -16.93
N ASP A 215 25.27 28.34 -16.12
CA ASP A 215 26.67 28.48 -15.69
C ASP A 215 27.64 28.08 -16.80
N LEU A 216 27.24 27.11 -17.64
CA LEU A 216 28.01 26.68 -18.82
C LEU A 216 27.78 27.58 -20.05
N ALA A 217 26.69 28.33 -20.12
CA ALA A 217 26.39 29.22 -21.24
C ALA A 217 27.31 30.47 -21.23
N SER A 218 28.39 30.43 -22.01
CA SER A 218 29.36 31.53 -22.14
C SER A 218 28.85 32.72 -22.98
N ASP A 219 27.79 32.53 -23.77
CA ASP A 219 27.28 33.48 -24.75
C ASP A 219 25.95 34.11 -24.30
N ILE A 220 25.85 35.44 -24.35
CA ILE A 220 24.63 36.21 -24.05
C ILE A 220 23.45 35.73 -24.91
N ALA A 221 23.68 35.42 -26.18
CA ALA A 221 22.64 34.91 -27.07
C ALA A 221 22.27 33.43 -26.82
N MET A 222 23.09 32.68 -26.07
CA MET A 222 22.68 31.38 -25.51
C MET A 222 21.86 31.59 -24.22
N LYS A 223 22.31 32.47 -23.31
CA LYS A 223 21.56 32.79 -22.08
C LYS A 223 20.14 33.27 -22.39
N LEU A 224 19.97 34.17 -23.35
CA LEU A 224 18.65 34.61 -23.84
C LEU A 224 17.78 33.46 -24.42
N VAL A 225 18.37 32.40 -25.00
CA VAL A 225 17.62 31.23 -25.49
C VAL A 225 17.13 30.34 -24.34
N LEU A 226 17.92 30.24 -23.27
CA LEU A 226 17.55 29.53 -22.04
C LEU A 226 16.47 30.32 -21.27
N GLU A 227 16.71 31.60 -21.00
CA GLU A 227 15.84 32.53 -20.27
C GLU A 227 14.48 32.75 -20.96
N SER A 228 14.45 32.83 -22.30
CA SER A 228 13.22 33.05 -23.08
C SER A 228 12.18 31.92 -22.95
N ASN A 229 12.59 30.72 -22.50
CA ASN A 229 11.67 29.64 -22.18
C ASN A 229 11.29 29.61 -20.69
N VAL A 230 12.19 29.97 -19.77
CA VAL A 230 11.84 30.15 -18.33
C VAL A 230 10.76 31.22 -18.17
N ASN A 231 10.96 32.39 -18.79
CA ASN A 231 10.03 33.52 -18.70
C ASN A 231 8.75 33.35 -19.56
N ARG A 232 8.51 32.15 -20.13
CA ARG A 232 7.22 31.77 -20.75
C ARG A 232 6.34 30.91 -19.83
N GLY A 233 6.85 30.44 -18.69
CA GLY A 233 6.05 29.73 -17.67
C GLY A 233 5.09 30.65 -16.90
N MET A 234 5.47 31.90 -16.68
CA MET A 234 4.62 32.90 -16.02
C MET A 234 3.46 33.34 -16.94
N THR A 235 2.23 33.16 -16.48
CA THR A 235 0.99 33.68 -17.08
C THR A 235 0.65 33.24 -18.52
N ARG A 236 0.24 31.98 -18.67
CA ARG A 236 -0.82 31.62 -19.63
C ARG A 236 -2.01 30.99 -18.91
N HIS A 237 -3.09 31.76 -18.74
CA HIS A 237 -4.42 31.15 -18.69
C HIS A 237 -4.70 30.59 -20.09
N VAL A 238 -4.76 29.27 -20.23
CA VAL A 238 -5.09 28.66 -21.53
C VAL A 238 -6.56 28.90 -21.80
N LYS A 239 -6.89 29.46 -22.97
CA LYS A 239 -8.23 29.99 -23.24
C LYS A 239 -9.26 28.86 -23.23
N LYS A 240 -10.17 28.88 -22.24
CA LYS A 240 -11.33 27.97 -22.14
C LYS A 240 -11.97 27.80 -23.51
N LYS A 241 -12.09 26.56 -23.96
CA LYS A 241 -12.64 26.21 -25.28
C LYS A 241 -13.74 25.19 -25.12
N GLU A 242 -14.90 25.48 -25.70
CA GLU A 242 -16.06 24.60 -25.62
C GLU A 242 -16.76 24.40 -26.96
N GLY A 243 -17.49 23.29 -27.10
CA GLY A 243 -18.28 22.98 -28.29
C GLY A 243 -18.59 21.49 -28.47
N LEU A 244 -19.32 21.18 -29.54
CA LEU A 244 -19.77 19.81 -29.83
C LEU A 244 -18.66 18.95 -30.46
N LEU A 245 -18.34 17.83 -29.80
CA LEU A 245 -17.54 16.74 -30.37
C LEU A 245 -18.27 15.41 -30.25
N TRP A 246 -18.07 14.53 -31.23
CA TRP A 246 -18.57 13.17 -31.18
C TRP A 246 -17.51 12.25 -30.58
N LYS A 247 -17.81 11.59 -29.46
CA LYS A 247 -16.94 10.64 -28.76
C LYS A 247 -17.38 9.21 -29.07
N SER A 248 -16.43 8.30 -29.27
CA SER A 248 -16.71 6.88 -29.44
C SER A 248 -16.87 6.17 -28.09
N SER A 249 -17.82 5.24 -27.99
CA SER A 249 -18.06 4.36 -26.85
C SER A 249 -18.06 2.90 -27.29
N ARG A 250 -17.40 2.03 -26.51
CA ARG A 250 -17.24 0.59 -26.80
C ARG A 250 -18.59 -0.13 -26.99
N PHE A 251 -19.64 0.30 -26.27
CA PHE A 251 -20.95 -0.36 -26.25
C PHE A 251 -22.04 0.38 -27.05
N PHE A 252 -21.89 1.68 -27.28
CA PHE A 252 -22.96 2.52 -27.86
C PHE A 252 -22.54 3.34 -29.10
N GLY A 253 -21.36 3.05 -29.67
CA GLY A 253 -20.89 3.71 -30.88
C GLY A 253 -20.58 5.21 -30.67
N TRP A 254 -20.85 6.02 -31.70
CA TRP A 254 -20.57 7.46 -31.68
C TRP A 254 -21.72 8.26 -31.08
N ARG A 255 -21.45 9.05 -30.04
CA ARG A 255 -22.43 10.00 -29.46
C ARG A 255 -21.84 11.41 -29.40
N SER A 256 -22.69 12.41 -29.63
CA SER A 256 -22.32 13.82 -29.50
C SER A 256 -22.36 14.25 -28.04
N TYR A 257 -21.34 14.97 -27.60
CA TYR A 257 -21.24 15.59 -26.27
C TYR A 257 -20.85 17.06 -26.40
N TRP A 258 -21.21 17.88 -25.42
CA TRP A 258 -20.61 19.20 -25.24
C TRP A 258 -19.28 19.01 -24.50
N VAL A 259 -18.18 19.35 -25.14
CA VAL A 259 -16.83 19.22 -24.57
C VAL A 259 -16.35 20.58 -24.12
N VAL A 260 -15.69 20.62 -22.97
CA VAL A 260 -15.04 21.80 -22.38
C VAL A 260 -13.58 21.46 -22.12
N LEU A 261 -12.68 22.30 -22.64
CA LEU A 261 -11.27 22.37 -22.27
C LEU A 261 -11.07 23.58 -21.38
N GLN A 262 -10.50 23.35 -20.19
CA GLN A 262 -10.18 24.40 -19.23
C GLN A 262 -8.98 23.95 -18.39
N ASP A 263 -8.00 24.83 -18.18
CA ASP A 263 -6.92 24.70 -17.18
C ASP A 263 -6.30 23.29 -17.09
N GLY A 264 -5.81 22.76 -18.22
CA GLY A 264 -5.20 21.42 -18.30
C GLY A 264 -6.14 20.21 -18.32
N VAL A 265 -7.46 20.39 -18.23
CA VAL A 265 -8.47 19.30 -18.16
C VAL A 265 -9.40 19.31 -19.37
N ILE A 266 -9.76 18.12 -19.87
CA ILE A 266 -10.89 17.90 -20.79
C ILE A 266 -12.07 17.29 -20.03
N SER A 267 -13.24 17.93 -20.12
CA SER A 267 -14.52 17.44 -19.57
C SER A 267 -15.57 17.33 -20.68
N TRP A 268 -16.51 16.39 -20.57
CA TRP A 268 -17.62 16.26 -21.52
C TRP A 268 -18.97 16.04 -20.83
N TYR A 269 -20.02 16.61 -21.43
CA TYR A 269 -21.37 16.75 -20.85
C TYR A 269 -22.45 16.36 -21.89
N SER A 270 -23.63 16.00 -21.42
CA SER A 270 -24.77 15.64 -22.28
C SER A 270 -25.35 16.83 -23.05
N LYS A 271 -25.31 18.04 -22.47
CA LYS A 271 -25.80 19.30 -23.07
C LYS A 271 -24.91 20.47 -22.67
N GLN A 272 -25.09 21.61 -23.34
CA GLN A 272 -24.43 22.87 -23.00
C GLN A 272 -24.89 23.44 -21.64
N SER A 273 -26.16 23.29 -21.27
CA SER A 273 -26.68 23.65 -19.93
C SER A 273 -25.89 22.96 -18.83
N ASP A 274 -25.78 21.64 -18.95
CA ASP A 274 -25.12 20.76 -18.00
C ASP A 274 -23.63 21.15 -17.80
N ALA A 275 -23.00 21.69 -18.86
CA ALA A 275 -21.63 22.20 -18.86
C ALA A 275 -21.47 23.64 -18.33
N ALA A 276 -22.53 24.46 -18.38
CA ALA A 276 -22.54 25.82 -17.84
C ALA A 276 -22.77 25.81 -16.33
N ASP A 277 -23.72 24.98 -15.87
CA ASP A 277 -24.04 24.78 -14.46
C ASP A 277 -23.07 23.80 -13.76
N ASN A 278 -22.18 23.14 -14.53
CA ASN A 278 -21.23 22.11 -14.10
C ASN A 278 -21.86 20.86 -13.43
N VAL A 279 -23.09 20.49 -13.82
CA VAL A 279 -23.85 19.36 -13.24
C VAL A 279 -23.92 18.19 -14.24
N ARG A 280 -24.03 16.94 -13.75
CA ARG A 280 -24.17 15.72 -14.59
C ARG A 280 -23.04 15.51 -15.63
N ARG A 281 -21.81 15.92 -15.30
CA ARG A 281 -20.58 15.66 -16.08
C ARG A 281 -20.51 14.18 -16.47
N GLN A 282 -20.29 13.89 -17.75
CA GLN A 282 -20.31 12.53 -18.33
C GLN A 282 -18.91 11.89 -18.38
N GLY A 283 -17.92 12.53 -17.75
CA GLY A 283 -16.52 12.13 -17.68
C GLY A 283 -15.55 13.30 -17.90
N CYS A 284 -14.33 13.15 -17.41
CA CYS A 284 -13.21 14.05 -17.65
C CYS A 284 -11.86 13.31 -17.63
N LYS A 285 -10.81 13.97 -18.11
CA LYS A 285 -9.40 13.53 -18.01
C LYS A 285 -8.48 14.76 -17.85
N SER A 286 -7.43 14.61 -17.05
CA SER A 286 -6.27 15.52 -17.13
C SER A 286 -5.53 15.30 -18.45
N LEU A 287 -4.96 16.38 -18.99
CA LEU A 287 -4.18 16.35 -20.22
C LEU A 287 -2.66 16.30 -19.96
N THR A 288 -2.23 16.11 -18.71
CA THR A 288 -0.82 15.84 -18.37
C THR A 288 -0.26 14.72 -19.24
N ASN A 289 0.86 14.96 -19.93
CA ASN A 289 1.49 14.06 -20.91
C ASN A 289 0.56 13.51 -22.01
N ALA A 290 -0.60 14.13 -22.27
CA ALA A 290 -1.57 13.62 -23.24
C ALA A 290 -1.18 13.99 -24.69
N GLN A 291 -1.35 13.03 -25.59
CA GLN A 291 -0.91 13.09 -26.99
C GLN A 291 -2.10 13.03 -27.95
N CYS A 292 -2.09 13.87 -28.98
CA CYS A 292 -3.06 13.82 -30.08
C CYS A 292 -2.49 13.05 -31.28
N LEU A 293 -3.23 12.02 -31.73
CA LEU A 293 -2.88 11.15 -32.84
C LEU A 293 -3.86 11.35 -34.01
N ILE A 294 -3.32 11.54 -35.21
CA ILE A 294 -4.07 11.74 -36.46
C ILE A 294 -3.81 10.54 -37.40
N ARG A 295 -4.86 10.03 -38.03
CA ARG A 295 -4.74 9.02 -39.11
C ARG A 295 -4.69 9.73 -40.47
N ALA A 296 -3.64 9.49 -41.24
CA ALA A 296 -3.30 10.22 -42.47
C ALA A 296 -4.30 10.11 -43.66
N LYS A 297 -5.41 9.36 -43.51
CA LYS A 297 -6.47 9.22 -44.53
C LYS A 297 -7.82 9.80 -44.10
N ASP A 298 -7.94 10.32 -42.88
CA ASP A 298 -9.17 10.88 -42.33
C ASP A 298 -9.08 12.39 -42.16
N SER A 299 -10.14 13.12 -42.50
CA SER A 299 -10.25 14.58 -42.34
C SER A 299 -10.99 15.00 -41.05
N CYS A 300 -11.88 14.15 -40.53
CA CYS A 300 -12.82 14.48 -39.45
C CYS A 300 -12.48 13.87 -38.08
N PHE A 301 -11.47 12.99 -37.99
CA PHE A 301 -11.19 12.19 -36.79
C PHE A 301 -9.84 12.53 -36.15
N PHE A 302 -9.77 12.40 -34.83
CA PHE A 302 -8.52 12.40 -34.06
C PHE A 302 -8.65 11.48 -32.84
N THR A 303 -7.52 11.10 -32.25
CA THR A 303 -7.46 10.24 -31.07
C THR A 303 -6.63 10.94 -30.01
N LEU A 304 -7.18 11.07 -28.80
CA LEU A 304 -6.46 11.53 -27.62
C LEU A 304 -5.98 10.31 -26.85
N LYS A 305 -4.68 10.20 -26.57
CA LYS A 305 -4.11 9.25 -25.61
C LYS A 305 -3.72 10.04 -24.36
N CYS A 306 -4.21 9.65 -23.19
CA CYS A 306 -3.85 10.26 -21.91
C CYS A 306 -2.67 9.50 -21.25
N PHE A 307 -2.10 10.02 -20.16
CA PHE A 307 -0.96 9.39 -19.48
C PHE A 307 -1.28 8.01 -18.89
N ASP A 308 -2.53 7.77 -18.49
CA ASP A 308 -3.06 6.53 -17.92
C ASP A 308 -3.33 5.44 -18.99
N ASP A 309 -2.59 5.50 -20.10
CA ASP A 309 -2.81 4.75 -21.35
C ASP A 309 -4.22 4.85 -21.96
N SER A 310 -5.14 5.64 -21.39
CA SER A 310 -6.52 5.67 -21.85
C SER A 310 -6.68 6.37 -23.20
N VAL A 311 -7.30 5.66 -24.15
CA VAL A 311 -7.47 6.10 -25.54
C VAL A 311 -8.90 6.56 -25.78
N HIS A 312 -9.06 7.79 -26.29
CA HIS A 312 -10.35 8.42 -26.57
C HIS A 312 -10.43 8.87 -28.03
N LEU A 313 -11.31 8.23 -28.80
CA LEU A 313 -11.58 8.59 -30.19
C LEU A 313 -12.62 9.72 -30.25
N PHE A 314 -12.26 10.81 -30.94
CA PHE A 314 -13.09 11.97 -31.16
C PHE A 314 -13.26 12.28 -32.66
N LYS A 315 -14.41 12.86 -33.00
CA LYS A 315 -14.80 13.24 -34.35
C LYS A 315 -15.44 14.62 -34.35
N VAL A 316 -15.00 15.51 -35.26
CA VAL A 316 -15.62 16.82 -35.50
C VAL A 316 -16.82 16.70 -36.46
N SER A 317 -17.67 17.73 -36.48
CA SER A 317 -18.72 17.86 -37.49
C SER A 317 -18.12 17.86 -38.92
N PRO A 318 -18.70 17.12 -39.88
CA PRO A 318 -18.30 17.20 -41.29
C PRO A 318 -18.80 18.47 -41.98
N LYS A 319 -19.68 19.26 -41.34
CA LYS A 319 -20.18 20.53 -41.86
C LYS A 319 -19.23 21.68 -41.45
N ASN A 320 -18.89 22.54 -42.41
CA ASN A 320 -17.98 23.70 -42.31
C ASN A 320 -16.53 23.32 -41.96
N HIS A 321 -15.68 23.21 -43.00
CA HIS A 321 -14.21 23.08 -42.90
C HIS A 321 -13.74 22.12 -41.79
N PRO A 322 -14.04 20.80 -41.90
CA PRO A 322 -13.75 19.83 -40.84
C PRO A 322 -12.26 19.75 -40.48
N GLU A 323 -11.37 19.91 -41.45
CA GLU A 323 -9.92 19.85 -41.21
C GLU A 323 -9.42 21.03 -40.38
N ALA A 324 -9.88 22.25 -40.68
CA ALA A 324 -9.58 23.44 -39.88
C ALA A 324 -10.19 23.35 -38.49
N THR A 325 -11.43 22.86 -38.38
CA THR A 325 -12.12 22.66 -37.09
C THR A 325 -11.38 21.62 -36.24
N ARG A 326 -10.97 20.48 -36.83
CA ARG A 326 -10.17 19.46 -36.15
C ARG A 326 -8.81 20.01 -35.73
N LYS A 327 -8.09 20.68 -36.63
CA LYS A 327 -6.78 21.26 -36.33
C LYS A 327 -6.90 22.24 -35.16
N ALA A 328 -7.88 23.13 -35.18
CA ALA A 328 -8.11 24.05 -34.08
C ALA A 328 -8.40 23.33 -32.74
N TRP A 329 -9.08 22.18 -32.72
CA TRP A 329 -9.25 21.40 -31.49
C TRP A 329 -7.96 20.73 -31.01
N ILE A 330 -7.17 20.17 -31.93
CA ILE A 330 -5.87 19.54 -31.61
C ILE A 330 -4.87 20.58 -31.09
N ASP A 331 -4.73 21.72 -31.79
CA ASP A 331 -3.83 22.81 -31.41
C ASP A 331 -4.14 23.33 -29.99
N THR A 332 -5.42 23.33 -29.57
CA THR A 332 -5.80 23.68 -28.18
C THR A 332 -5.60 22.54 -27.19
N LEU A 333 -5.83 21.28 -27.58
CA LEU A 333 -5.54 20.11 -26.72
C LEU A 333 -4.05 20.01 -26.38
N GLU A 334 -3.19 20.27 -27.36
CA GLU A 334 -1.74 20.31 -27.19
C GLU A 334 -1.30 21.48 -26.30
N GLU A 335 -1.95 22.66 -26.39
CA GLU A 335 -1.68 23.78 -25.48
C GLU A 335 -2.10 23.49 -24.03
N HIS A 336 -3.29 22.89 -23.81
CA HIS A 336 -3.71 22.46 -22.47
C HIS A 336 -2.86 21.29 -21.93
N SER A 337 -2.39 20.37 -22.78
CA SER A 337 -1.48 19.28 -22.41
C SER A 337 -0.13 19.81 -21.93
N ALA A 338 0.48 20.73 -22.70
CA ALA A 338 1.72 21.40 -22.32
C ALA A 338 1.58 22.19 -21.01
N TYR A 339 0.46 22.90 -20.82
CA TYR A 339 0.16 23.59 -19.56
C TYR A 339 0.07 22.62 -18.37
N SER A 340 -0.77 21.58 -18.46
CA SER A 340 -0.93 20.59 -17.38
C SER A 340 0.40 19.94 -16.99
N THR A 341 1.21 19.59 -18.00
CA THR A 341 2.52 18.94 -17.83
C THR A 341 3.55 19.87 -17.17
N HIS A 342 3.55 21.16 -17.52
CA HIS A 342 4.45 22.16 -16.91
C HIS A 342 4.19 22.36 -15.41
N TYR A 343 2.92 22.41 -14.99
CA TYR A 343 2.61 22.63 -13.57
C TYR A 343 2.80 21.35 -12.73
N CYS A 344 2.51 20.16 -13.26
CA CYS A 344 2.75 18.89 -12.54
C CYS A 344 4.24 18.51 -12.37
N SER A 345 5.18 19.18 -13.06
CA SER A 345 6.61 18.83 -13.03
C SER A 345 7.46 19.71 -12.11
N GLN A 346 6.91 20.78 -11.51
CA GLN A 346 7.65 21.58 -10.52
C GLN A 346 7.72 20.93 -9.12
N GLU A 347 6.80 20.02 -8.80
CA GLU A 347 6.64 19.43 -7.45
C GLU A 347 7.46 18.13 -7.24
N GLN A 348 8.44 17.86 -8.12
CA GLN A 348 9.31 16.66 -8.05
C GLN A 348 10.80 17.00 -7.90
N GLY A 349 11.16 18.25 -7.58
CA GLY A 349 12.53 18.76 -7.77
C GLY A 349 13.26 19.36 -6.57
N SER A 350 12.59 19.71 -5.46
CA SER A 350 13.23 20.48 -4.38
C SER A 350 12.49 20.46 -3.03
N GLU A 351 12.35 19.28 -2.42
CA GLU A 351 12.09 19.16 -0.98
C GLU A 351 13.07 18.14 -0.38
N GLY A 352 14.23 18.65 -0.01
CA GLY A 352 15.30 17.94 0.68
C GLY A 352 16.19 18.99 1.32
N GLU A 353 16.13 19.06 2.66
CA GLU A 353 16.78 20.06 3.52
C GLU A 353 16.28 21.51 3.31
N GLU A 354 15.27 21.93 4.09
CA GLU A 354 15.19 23.27 4.73
C GLU A 354 14.04 23.35 5.77
N GLU A 355 14.44 23.38 7.04
CA GLU A 355 13.81 23.94 8.28
C GLU A 355 12.33 23.66 8.67
N GLU A 356 12.15 23.30 9.95
CA GLU A 356 10.87 23.25 10.66
C GLU A 356 10.41 24.68 11.05
N GLU A 357 9.55 25.31 10.26
CA GLU A 357 8.79 26.50 10.71
C GLU A 357 7.39 26.11 11.24
N GLU A 358 6.96 26.79 12.31
CA GLU A 358 5.67 26.53 12.97
C GLU A 358 4.49 26.71 11.99
N VAL A 359 3.64 25.68 11.87
CA VAL A 359 2.52 25.67 10.92
C VAL A 359 1.37 26.56 11.41
N MET A 360 1.52 27.87 11.22
CA MET A 360 0.40 28.82 11.32
C MET A 360 -0.72 28.41 10.38
N SER A 361 -1.95 28.34 10.87
CA SER A 361 -3.10 28.03 10.00
C SER A 361 -3.35 29.17 9.01
N LEU A 362 -3.92 28.83 7.85
CA LEU A 362 -4.16 29.80 6.77
C LEU A 362 -4.98 31.01 7.27
N GLY A 363 -5.96 30.78 8.15
CA GLY A 363 -6.80 31.84 8.73
C GLY A 363 -6.06 32.75 9.71
N GLU A 364 -5.06 32.25 10.46
CA GLU A 364 -4.22 33.08 11.33
C GLU A 364 -3.31 34.00 10.51
N LEU A 365 -2.82 33.51 9.36
CA LEU A 365 -2.09 34.32 8.40
C LEU A 365 -2.99 35.41 7.78
N THR A 366 -4.20 35.06 7.33
CA THR A 366 -5.19 36.04 6.80
C THR A 366 -5.52 37.12 7.83
N ASN A 367 -5.76 36.73 9.09
CA ASN A 367 -6.05 37.66 10.19
C ASN A 367 -4.86 38.59 10.48
N SER A 368 -3.64 38.06 10.48
CA SER A 368 -2.41 38.83 10.67
C SER A 368 -2.18 39.83 9.54
N LEU A 369 -2.45 39.43 8.29
CA LEU A 369 -2.36 40.29 7.11
C LEU A 369 -3.37 41.45 7.17
N GLN A 370 -4.63 41.18 7.54
CA GLN A 370 -5.65 42.22 7.73
C GLN A 370 -5.28 43.20 8.87
N ALA A 371 -4.72 42.71 9.97
CA ALA A 371 -4.24 43.56 11.07
C ALA A 371 -3.07 44.46 10.64
N ALA A 372 -2.16 43.96 9.81
CA ALA A 372 -1.06 44.73 9.24
C ALA A 372 -1.56 45.81 8.26
N GLU A 373 -2.47 45.49 7.35
CA GLU A 373 -3.10 46.47 6.46
C GLU A 373 -3.85 47.58 7.22
N ALA A 374 -4.60 47.22 8.27
CA ALA A 374 -5.31 48.20 9.10
C ALA A 374 -4.33 49.13 9.83
N SER A 375 -3.17 48.61 10.25
CA SER A 375 -2.11 49.37 10.90
C SER A 375 -1.39 50.32 9.91
N GLN A 376 -1.11 49.87 8.69
CA GLN A 376 -0.57 50.71 7.60
C GLN A 376 -1.51 51.88 7.29
N LYS A 377 -2.80 51.60 7.03
CA LYS A 377 -3.81 52.63 6.69
C LYS A 377 -3.99 53.66 7.81
N LYS A 378 -3.74 53.27 9.07
CA LYS A 378 -3.70 54.20 10.20
C LYS A 378 -2.45 55.08 10.18
N LEU A 379 -1.26 54.49 9.96
CA LEU A 379 0.00 55.23 9.87
C LEU A 379 -0.04 56.31 8.77
N GLU A 380 -0.55 55.98 7.59
CA GLU A 380 -0.67 56.91 6.45
C GLU A 380 -1.52 58.13 6.80
N LYS A 381 -2.65 57.90 7.47
CA LYS A 381 -3.56 58.96 7.91
C LYS A 381 -2.92 59.90 8.94
N GLU A 382 -2.17 59.37 9.91
CA GLU A 382 -1.48 60.20 10.90
C GLU A 382 -0.32 60.99 10.27
N VAL A 383 0.42 60.39 9.32
CA VAL A 383 1.49 61.07 8.56
C VAL A 383 0.90 62.18 7.67
N GLU A 384 -0.21 61.93 6.98
CA GLU A 384 -0.90 62.96 6.18
C GLU A 384 -1.45 64.09 7.05
N ALA A 385 -2.07 63.77 8.20
CA ALA A 385 -2.53 64.76 9.17
C ALA A 385 -1.39 65.65 9.68
N PHE A 386 -0.24 65.05 10.05
CA PHE A 386 0.93 65.79 10.52
C PHE A 386 1.56 66.65 9.40
N LEU A 387 1.62 66.13 8.17
CA LEU A 387 2.04 66.89 6.99
C LEU A 387 1.09 68.07 6.68
N SER A 388 -0.20 67.97 7.00
CA SER A 388 -1.14 69.10 6.87
C SER A 388 -0.92 70.17 7.96
N LEU A 389 -0.58 69.74 9.19
CA LEU A 389 -0.21 70.61 10.31
C LEU A 389 1.13 71.33 10.11
N LEU A 390 2.03 70.77 9.30
CA LEU A 390 3.28 71.42 8.87
C LEU A 390 3.10 72.39 7.69
N LYS A 391 1.98 72.34 6.96
CA LYS A 391 1.71 73.15 5.75
C LYS A 391 0.77 74.34 6.00
N ASN A 392 -0.13 74.22 6.97
CA ASN A 392 -0.97 75.32 7.44
C ASN A 392 -0.35 75.92 8.72
N ASP A 393 -0.31 77.25 8.86
CA ASP A 393 0.42 77.98 9.92
C ASP A 393 -0.09 77.81 11.38
N GLY A 394 -0.79 76.73 11.71
CA GLY A 394 -1.30 76.45 13.07
C GLY A 394 -0.21 76.31 14.15
N LEU A 395 1.06 76.17 13.76
CA LEU A 395 2.20 76.13 14.69
C LEU A 395 2.49 77.51 15.33
N ALA A 396 1.98 78.61 14.75
CA ALA A 396 2.14 79.96 15.29
C ALA A 396 1.43 80.17 16.64
N GLU A 397 0.33 79.47 16.90
CA GLU A 397 -0.40 79.55 18.19
C GLU A 397 0.27 78.73 19.31
N ILE A 398 1.06 77.71 18.95
CA ILE A 398 1.65 76.76 19.90
C ILE A 398 3.09 77.16 20.29
N PHE A 399 3.86 77.76 19.37
CA PHE A 399 5.25 78.15 19.60
C PHE A 399 5.49 79.65 19.33
N PRO A 400 5.15 80.56 20.26
CA PRO A 400 5.23 82.01 20.06
C PRO A 400 6.66 82.56 19.89
N SER A 401 7.71 81.76 20.10
CA SER A 401 9.11 82.10 19.77
C SER A 401 9.58 81.59 18.40
N GLY A 402 8.72 80.90 17.66
CA GLY A 402 9.09 80.16 16.45
C GLY A 402 9.79 78.82 16.74
N ILE A 403 9.64 77.86 15.83
CA ILE A 403 10.35 76.57 15.87
C ILE A 403 11.72 76.76 15.20
N PRO A 404 12.84 76.29 15.78
CA PRO A 404 14.15 76.39 15.15
C PRO A 404 14.19 75.65 13.80
N PRO A 405 14.77 76.22 12.72
CA PRO A 405 14.74 75.61 11.39
C PRO A 405 15.28 74.18 11.33
N ALA A 406 16.27 73.84 12.15
CA ALA A 406 16.83 72.49 12.25
C ALA A 406 15.87 71.45 12.87
N VAL A 407 14.87 71.89 13.65
CA VAL A 407 13.80 71.04 14.16
C VAL A 407 12.72 70.85 13.11
N THR A 408 12.31 71.93 12.41
CA THR A 408 11.36 71.87 11.30
C THR A 408 11.86 70.95 10.18
N GLN A 409 13.15 71.06 9.81
CA GLN A 409 13.77 70.17 8.83
C GLN A 409 13.70 68.72 9.27
N LYS A 410 14.15 68.38 10.50
CA LYS A 410 14.09 67.01 11.00
C LYS A 410 12.68 66.44 11.06
N LEU A 411 11.66 67.25 11.36
CA LEU A 411 10.26 66.81 11.33
C LEU A 411 9.79 66.52 9.89
N GLN A 412 10.20 67.33 8.91
CA GLN A 412 9.94 67.04 7.49
C GLN A 412 10.67 65.77 7.02
N ASP A 413 11.95 65.59 7.39
CA ASP A 413 12.75 64.41 7.06
C ASP A 413 12.10 63.12 7.61
N ILE A 414 11.63 63.17 8.87
CA ILE A 414 10.91 62.06 9.53
C ILE A 414 9.60 61.73 8.80
N CYS A 415 8.83 62.73 8.37
CA CYS A 415 7.59 62.50 7.62
C CYS A 415 7.83 61.89 6.23
N VAL A 416 8.89 62.31 5.53
CA VAL A 416 9.28 61.71 4.24
C VAL A 416 9.68 60.24 4.45
N LEU A 417 10.58 59.96 5.38
CA LEU A 417 10.99 58.59 5.74
C LEU A 417 9.82 57.71 6.16
N SER A 418 8.88 58.24 6.96
CA SER A 418 7.67 57.49 7.36
C SER A 418 6.70 57.23 6.20
N SER A 419 6.63 58.14 5.22
CA SER A 419 5.82 57.96 4.01
C SER A 419 6.43 56.92 3.06
N GLU A 420 7.75 56.96 2.86
CA GLU A 420 8.49 55.97 2.08
C GLU A 420 8.41 54.58 2.72
N THR A 421 8.50 54.51 4.06
CA THR A 421 8.33 53.26 4.83
C THR A 421 6.93 52.69 4.66
N SER A 422 5.87 53.50 4.76
CA SER A 422 4.49 53.00 4.57
C SER A 422 4.23 52.54 3.14
N SER A 423 4.72 53.27 2.14
CA SER A 423 4.63 52.87 0.74
C SER A 423 5.34 51.53 0.47
N SER A 424 6.53 51.34 1.05
CA SER A 424 7.27 50.07 0.99
C SER A 424 6.50 48.92 1.65
N LEU A 425 5.91 49.16 2.84
CA LEU A 425 5.09 48.18 3.54
C LEU A 425 3.85 47.78 2.73
N SER A 426 3.21 48.74 2.06
CA SER A 426 2.07 48.50 1.17
C SER A 426 2.41 47.54 0.02
N VAL A 427 3.60 47.68 -0.56
CA VAL A 427 4.08 46.78 -1.63
C VAL A 427 4.29 45.37 -1.07
N CYS A 428 4.93 45.24 0.10
CA CYS A 428 5.13 43.93 0.75
C CYS A 428 3.80 43.23 1.05
N LEU A 429 2.83 43.93 1.65
CA LEU A 429 1.50 43.37 1.96
C LEU A 429 0.75 42.94 0.68
N SER A 430 0.84 43.72 -0.40
CA SER A 430 0.24 43.37 -1.69
C SER A 430 0.86 42.11 -2.33
N LEU A 431 2.15 41.86 -2.09
CA LEU A 431 2.84 40.66 -2.57
C LEU A 431 2.44 39.42 -1.74
N LEU A 432 2.31 39.56 -0.42
CA LEU A 432 1.86 38.50 0.49
C LEU A 432 0.41 38.08 0.19
N SER A 433 -0.52 39.03 0.05
CA SER A 433 -1.91 38.74 -0.33
C SER A 433 -2.00 37.99 -1.67
N ARG A 434 -1.17 38.36 -2.65
CA ARG A 434 -1.10 37.67 -3.94
C ARG A 434 -0.53 36.25 -3.82
N GLN A 435 0.39 36.01 -2.89
CA GLN A 435 0.96 34.68 -2.62
C GLN A 435 -0.01 33.78 -1.84
N GLU A 436 -0.78 34.34 -0.90
CA GLU A 436 -1.89 33.70 -0.20
C GLU A 436 -2.97 33.21 -1.18
N GLY A 437 -3.43 34.08 -2.10
CA GLY A 437 -4.40 33.70 -3.13
C GLY A 437 -3.92 32.56 -4.05
N VAL A 438 -2.62 32.51 -4.36
CA VAL A 438 -2.03 31.38 -5.13
C VAL A 438 -1.97 30.09 -4.29
N ARG A 439 -1.66 30.18 -2.99
CA ARG A 439 -1.68 29.03 -2.06
C ARG A 439 -3.10 28.46 -1.90
N SER A 440 -4.12 29.32 -1.76
CA SER A 440 -5.53 28.89 -1.66
C SER A 440 -5.99 28.14 -2.92
N VAL A 441 -5.69 28.66 -4.12
CA VAL A 441 -6.05 28.00 -5.39
C VAL A 441 -5.30 26.67 -5.57
N LYS A 442 -4.04 26.56 -5.13
CA LYS A 442 -3.32 25.27 -5.09
C LYS A 442 -4.02 24.26 -4.18
N LEU A 443 -4.45 24.66 -2.99
CA LEU A 443 -5.12 23.79 -2.03
C LEU A 443 -6.45 23.26 -2.58
N GLU A 444 -7.28 24.12 -3.18
CA GLU A 444 -8.52 23.71 -3.84
C GLU A 444 -8.28 22.71 -4.99
N GLN A 445 -7.22 22.91 -5.78
CA GLN A 445 -6.83 22.01 -6.86
C GLN A 445 -6.38 20.64 -6.34
N GLU A 446 -5.59 20.60 -5.25
CA GLU A 446 -5.11 19.34 -4.67
C GLU A 446 -6.25 18.56 -4.00
N VAL A 447 -7.23 19.23 -3.37
CA VAL A 447 -8.42 18.59 -2.79
C VAL A 447 -9.29 17.94 -3.87
N GLU A 448 -9.63 18.66 -4.96
CA GLU A 448 -10.43 18.08 -6.06
C GLU A 448 -9.65 16.98 -6.82
N LYS A 449 -8.31 17.09 -6.93
CA LYS A 449 -7.44 16.05 -7.49
C LYS A 449 -7.45 14.76 -6.65
N ASN A 450 -7.33 14.86 -5.32
CA ASN A 450 -7.43 13.69 -4.43
C ASN A 450 -8.81 13.03 -4.50
N LYS A 451 -9.88 13.83 -4.55
CA LYS A 451 -11.25 13.34 -4.73
C LYS A 451 -11.43 12.59 -6.06
N ILE A 452 -11.00 13.17 -7.19
CA ILE A 452 -11.05 12.52 -8.51
C ILE A 452 -10.23 11.22 -8.54
N LEU A 453 -9.08 11.18 -7.86
CA LEU A 453 -8.24 9.98 -7.74
C LEU A 453 -8.95 8.89 -6.91
N SER A 454 -9.63 9.24 -5.82
CA SER A 454 -10.45 8.33 -5.03
C SER A 454 -11.62 7.76 -5.84
N GLU A 455 -12.35 8.61 -6.57
CA GLU A 455 -13.44 8.18 -7.46
C GLU A 455 -12.92 7.22 -8.57
N ALA A 456 -11.73 7.48 -9.12
CA ALA A 456 -11.10 6.61 -10.11
C ALA A 456 -10.65 5.26 -9.55
N LEU A 457 -10.04 5.23 -8.36
CA LEU A 457 -9.68 4.00 -7.64
C LEU A 457 -10.93 3.18 -7.28
N GLN A 458 -11.99 3.84 -6.80
CA GLN A 458 -13.27 3.20 -6.50
C GLN A 458 -13.87 2.55 -7.75
N THR A 459 -13.82 3.25 -8.90
CA THR A 459 -14.29 2.76 -10.20
C THR A 459 -13.51 1.52 -10.66
N LEU A 460 -12.17 1.59 -10.68
CA LEU A 460 -11.29 0.46 -11.02
C LEU A 460 -11.57 -0.76 -10.14
N ALA A 461 -11.74 -0.55 -8.83
CA ALA A 461 -12.01 -1.62 -7.90
C ALA A 461 -13.45 -2.18 -8.00
N THR A 462 -14.42 -1.44 -8.57
CA THR A 462 -15.70 -2.04 -9.02
C THR A 462 -15.55 -2.82 -10.31
N GLU A 463 -14.84 -2.32 -11.33
CA GLU A 463 -14.63 -3.05 -12.59
C GLU A 463 -13.91 -4.39 -12.36
N HIS A 464 -12.91 -4.42 -11.46
CA HIS A 464 -12.24 -5.66 -11.03
C HIS A 464 -13.22 -6.64 -10.37
N HIS A 465 -14.06 -6.15 -9.46
CA HIS A 465 -15.04 -6.98 -8.75
C HIS A 465 -16.15 -7.53 -9.67
N GLU A 466 -16.59 -6.76 -10.67
CA GLU A 466 -17.52 -7.22 -11.70
C GLU A 466 -16.88 -8.30 -12.61
N LEU A 467 -15.60 -8.13 -12.95
CA LEU A 467 -14.83 -9.15 -13.68
C LEU A 467 -14.72 -10.45 -12.86
N GLU A 468 -14.36 -10.39 -11.58
CA GLU A 468 -14.29 -11.55 -10.69
C GLU A 468 -15.65 -12.24 -10.54
N GLN A 469 -16.74 -11.49 -10.33
CA GLN A 469 -18.10 -12.04 -10.32
C GLN A 469 -18.52 -12.68 -11.65
N SER A 470 -17.92 -12.27 -12.78
CA SER A 470 -18.15 -12.91 -14.09
C SER A 470 -17.41 -14.24 -14.20
N VAL A 471 -16.19 -14.34 -13.66
CA VAL A 471 -15.39 -15.58 -13.62
C VAL A 471 -16.06 -16.65 -12.76
N VAL A 472 -16.57 -16.28 -11.58
CA VAL A 472 -17.25 -17.20 -10.63
C VAL A 472 -18.56 -17.79 -11.20
N LYS A 473 -19.14 -17.20 -12.26
CA LYS A 473 -20.33 -17.73 -12.95
C LYS A 473 -20.01 -18.73 -14.07
N GLY A 474 -18.73 -18.97 -14.37
CA GLY A 474 -18.26 -20.05 -15.25
C GLY A 474 -17.76 -21.26 -14.46
N SER A 475 -18.09 -22.49 -14.90
CA SER A 475 -17.66 -23.71 -14.22
C SER A 475 -16.15 -23.99 -14.40
N SER A 476 -15.56 -24.65 -13.40
CA SER A 476 -14.12 -24.69 -13.12
C SER A 476 -13.21 -25.23 -14.23
N PRO A 477 -12.07 -24.55 -14.49
CA PRO A 477 -10.83 -25.17 -14.95
C PRO A 477 -10.12 -25.94 -13.82
N ARG A 478 -9.07 -26.71 -14.15
CA ARG A 478 -8.22 -27.43 -13.18
C ARG A 478 -7.12 -26.54 -12.59
N SER A 479 -6.63 -26.94 -11.42
CA SER A 479 -5.50 -26.37 -10.68
C SER A 479 -4.21 -26.22 -11.51
N ALA A 480 -3.74 -24.98 -11.71
CA ALA A 480 -2.39 -24.64 -12.18
C ALA A 480 -2.07 -23.13 -11.96
N ILE A 481 -2.27 -22.62 -10.74
CA ILE A 481 -1.79 -21.30 -10.29
C ILE A 481 -1.20 -21.52 -8.89
N SER A 482 -0.07 -20.87 -8.56
CA SER A 482 0.58 -20.97 -7.26
C SER A 482 -0.23 -20.28 -6.15
N GLU A 483 -0.14 -20.80 -4.93
CA GLU A 483 -0.52 -20.03 -3.74
C GLU A 483 0.63 -19.07 -3.39
N ASP A 484 0.63 -17.89 -4.02
CA ASP A 484 1.57 -16.82 -3.69
C ASP A 484 1.20 -16.25 -2.31
N GLU A 485 1.83 -16.77 -1.25
CA GLU A 485 1.50 -16.40 0.13
C GLU A 485 1.97 -14.98 0.48
N PHE A 486 1.03 -14.12 0.90
CA PHE A 486 1.33 -12.79 1.41
C PHE A 486 1.86 -12.86 2.85
N HIS A 487 3.18 -12.98 3.00
CA HIS A 487 3.90 -12.75 4.27
C HIS A 487 4.54 -11.36 4.24
N ASP A 488 4.40 -10.56 5.30
CA ASP A 488 5.03 -9.22 5.43
C ASP A 488 6.59 -9.26 5.49
N ALA A 489 7.21 -10.43 5.30
CA ALA A 489 8.67 -10.60 5.26
C ALA A 489 9.08 -11.84 4.43
N LEU A 490 9.09 -11.71 3.09
CA LEU A 490 9.69 -12.72 2.21
C LEU A 490 11.12 -12.34 1.79
N SER A 491 11.96 -13.37 1.72
CA SER A 491 13.30 -13.37 1.14
C SER A 491 13.36 -14.49 0.11
N ASP A 492 14.05 -14.26 -1.01
CA ASP A 492 14.40 -15.33 -1.93
C ASP A 492 15.22 -16.42 -1.24
N SER A 493 14.92 -17.69 -1.54
CA SER A 493 15.88 -18.79 -1.75
C SER A 493 15.12 -20.05 -2.21
N GLU A 494 15.70 -20.78 -3.16
CA GLU A 494 15.18 -22.05 -3.65
C GLU A 494 15.40 -23.19 -2.63
N SER A 495 14.64 -24.28 -2.72
CA SER A 495 14.78 -25.44 -1.84
C SER A 495 14.69 -26.77 -2.59
N GLU A 496 15.76 -27.56 -2.55
CA GLU A 496 15.73 -28.97 -2.98
C GLU A 496 15.28 -29.92 -1.84
N ILE A 497 15.09 -31.19 -2.19
CA ILE A 497 14.24 -32.14 -1.47
C ILE A 497 15.07 -33.21 -0.73
N SER A 498 14.75 -33.39 0.56
CA SER A 498 14.84 -34.61 1.40
C SER A 498 15.98 -35.61 1.21
N LEU A 499 16.52 -36.11 2.34
CA LEU A 499 16.28 -37.51 2.76
C LEU A 499 16.74 -37.81 4.20
N SER A 500 16.36 -38.99 4.70
CA SER A 500 16.59 -39.48 6.06
C SER A 500 17.85 -40.33 6.20
N GLY A 501 18.49 -40.28 7.37
CA GLY A 501 19.59 -41.16 7.76
C GLY A 501 19.71 -41.25 9.29
N PHE A 502 19.97 -42.46 9.81
CA PHE A 502 20.11 -42.77 11.23
C PHE A 502 21.45 -43.49 11.42
N GLU A 503 22.28 -43.08 12.39
CA GLU A 503 23.04 -43.99 13.27
C GLU A 503 23.85 -43.25 14.35
N THR A 504 24.53 -44.01 15.23
CA THR A 504 25.04 -43.56 16.53
C THR A 504 26.56 -43.70 16.63
N ALA A 505 27.24 -42.67 17.19
CA ALA A 505 28.58 -42.84 17.76
C ALA A 505 28.83 -41.84 18.90
N SER A 506 29.48 -42.31 19.98
CA SER A 506 29.89 -41.49 21.12
C SER A 506 31.35 -41.02 20.97
N ARG A 507 31.66 -39.81 21.43
CA ARG A 507 32.95 -39.53 22.08
C ARG A 507 32.87 -38.30 22.99
N SER A 508 33.50 -38.44 24.15
CA SER A 508 33.72 -37.41 25.16
C SER A 508 35.10 -36.79 24.99
N PHE A 509 35.24 -35.51 25.34
CA PHE A 509 36.48 -34.92 25.84
C PHE A 509 36.15 -33.80 26.81
N GLU A 510 36.83 -33.78 27.94
CA GLU A 510 36.81 -32.74 28.98
C GLU A 510 38.08 -31.89 28.81
N VAL A 511 37.99 -30.57 28.99
CA VAL A 511 39.04 -29.71 29.60
C VAL A 511 38.36 -28.47 30.20
N ASP A 512 38.31 -28.39 31.53
CA ASP A 512 38.96 -27.40 32.42
C ASP A 512 39.60 -26.14 31.76
N GLU A 513 39.79 -24.98 32.42
CA GLU A 513 39.40 -24.48 33.75
C GLU A 513 39.54 -22.93 33.79
N GLU A 514 39.26 -22.37 34.98
CA GLU A 514 39.80 -21.14 35.60
C GLU A 514 38.78 -20.04 35.99
N GLU A 515 39.08 -19.43 37.14
CA GLU A 515 38.20 -18.63 37.99
C GLU A 515 38.75 -17.19 38.13
N ASP A 516 37.93 -16.25 38.65
CA ASP A 516 38.34 -15.45 39.82
C ASP A 516 37.11 -14.88 40.55
N GLU A 517 37.25 -14.59 41.85
CA GLU A 517 36.21 -13.98 42.70
C GLU A 517 36.37 -12.47 42.89
N GLY A 518 35.31 -11.79 43.36
CA GLY A 518 35.39 -10.41 43.85
C GLY A 518 34.12 -9.99 44.58
N SER A 519 34.17 -9.85 45.91
CA SER A 519 32.95 -9.94 46.75
C SER A 519 32.77 -8.83 47.79
N VAL A 520 31.50 -8.43 48.00
CA VAL A 520 30.86 -7.61 49.07
C VAL A 520 31.54 -6.35 49.65
N MET A 521 30.75 -5.28 49.80
CA MET A 521 30.17 -4.91 51.12
C MET A 521 29.05 -3.85 51.06
N LEU A 522 28.34 -3.64 52.19
CA LEU A 522 27.06 -2.92 52.33
C LEU A 522 27.14 -1.69 53.28
N SER A 523 25.99 -1.02 53.51
CA SER A 523 25.63 -0.04 54.57
C SER A 523 25.67 1.47 54.19
N SER A 524 24.85 2.38 54.76
CA SER A 524 23.52 2.29 55.41
C SER A 524 22.91 3.69 55.68
N SER A 525 21.57 3.80 55.66
CA SER A 525 20.73 4.96 56.12
C SER A 525 20.71 5.10 57.68
N PRO A 526 19.95 6.02 58.38
CA PRO A 526 18.86 6.91 57.92
C PRO A 526 18.64 8.32 58.58
N CYS A 527 17.71 9.09 57.99
CA CYS A 527 16.72 10.06 58.54
C CYS A 527 17.01 11.07 59.70
N SER A 528 16.56 12.34 59.53
CA SER A 528 15.44 12.94 60.34
C SER A 528 15.04 14.42 60.05
N SER A 529 13.90 14.62 59.37
CA SER A 529 12.72 15.45 59.80
C SER A 529 12.83 17.00 60.03
N PRO A 530 11.77 17.79 60.41
CA PRO A 530 11.15 18.73 59.44
C PRO A 530 10.64 20.13 59.93
N SER A 531 10.36 21.07 59.00
CA SER A 531 9.34 22.17 59.04
C SER A 531 9.43 23.01 57.74
N SER A 532 8.36 23.37 57.00
CA SER A 532 7.20 24.24 57.33
C SER A 532 7.61 25.72 57.40
N MET A 533 6.99 26.73 56.74
CA MET A 533 5.75 26.88 55.93
C MET A 533 5.86 28.24 55.16
N LEU A 534 5.10 28.73 54.16
CA LEU A 534 3.86 28.52 53.36
C LEU A 534 4.13 29.14 51.94
N GLN A 535 3.26 29.24 50.92
CA GLN A 535 2.22 28.40 50.28
C GLN A 535 1.64 29.18 49.07
N GLU A 536 1.45 28.56 47.91
CA GLU A 536 0.38 28.94 46.95
C GLU A 536 -0.02 27.68 46.13
N ASP A 537 -1.32 27.37 46.06
CA ASP A 537 -1.87 26.10 45.53
C ASP A 537 -2.93 26.36 44.45
N HIS A 538 -2.95 25.54 43.39
CA HIS A 538 -4.18 25.26 42.64
C HIS A 538 -4.17 23.84 42.03
N HIS A 539 -4.48 22.86 42.89
CA HIS A 539 -4.99 21.50 42.62
C HIS A 539 -4.88 20.93 41.19
N GLY A 540 -3.90 20.05 40.98
CA GLY A 540 -4.13 18.78 40.28
C GLY A 540 -4.58 17.72 41.30
N ASP A 541 -5.53 16.87 40.94
CA ASP A 541 -6.08 15.86 41.85
C ASP A 541 -5.11 14.66 42.02
N LYS A 542 -5.16 13.97 43.16
CA LYS A 542 -4.14 12.98 43.59
C LYS A 542 -4.66 11.55 43.62
N ASP A 543 -3.73 10.60 43.49
CA ASP A 543 -3.99 9.18 43.73
C ASP A 543 -4.49 8.93 45.16
N GLU A 544 -5.77 8.58 45.31
CA GLU A 544 -6.25 7.86 46.48
C GLU A 544 -5.89 6.37 46.38
N THR A 545 -4.77 5.98 46.99
CA THR A 545 -4.54 4.56 47.34
C THR A 545 -5.47 4.16 48.48
N GLN A 546 -6.74 3.85 48.16
CA GLN A 546 -7.71 3.37 49.15
C GLN A 546 -7.28 2.00 49.71
N LEU A 547 -7.43 1.82 51.03
CA LEU A 547 -6.85 0.71 51.80
C LEU A 547 -7.48 -0.69 51.56
N ASN A 548 -8.23 -0.87 50.46
CA ASN A 548 -9.12 -1.99 50.21
C ASN A 548 -8.56 -3.06 49.25
N GLY A 549 -7.33 -2.89 48.73
CA GLY A 549 -6.67 -3.90 47.88
C GLY A 549 -7.26 -4.08 46.48
N ILE A 550 -8.07 -3.13 46.00
CA ILE A 550 -8.61 -3.14 44.63
C ILE A 550 -7.66 -2.33 43.73
N THR A 551 -6.92 -3.02 42.86
CA THR A 551 -6.09 -2.38 41.83
C THR A 551 -6.97 -1.68 40.79
N LYS A 552 -6.83 -0.36 40.66
CA LYS A 552 -7.60 0.47 39.73
C LYS A 552 -6.87 0.56 38.38
N HIS A 553 -7.17 -0.38 37.48
CA HIS A 553 -6.67 -0.40 36.10
C HIS A 553 -7.08 0.86 35.30
N ARG A 554 -6.30 1.22 34.27
CA ARG A 554 -6.61 2.37 33.40
C ARG A 554 -7.91 2.20 32.59
N THR A 555 -8.51 3.34 32.25
CA THR A 555 -9.77 3.48 31.48
C THR A 555 -9.60 4.31 30.20
N SER A 556 -8.36 4.61 29.82
CA SER A 556 -7.95 5.31 28.60
C SER A 556 -6.49 4.94 28.29
N LEU A 557 -6.06 5.20 27.06
CA LEU A 557 -4.62 5.23 26.72
C LEU A 557 -4.03 6.61 27.09
N PRO A 558 -2.69 6.77 27.11
CA PRO A 558 -2.04 8.07 27.36
C PRO A 558 -2.34 9.12 26.30
N ALA A 559 -2.49 8.71 25.03
CA ALA A 559 -2.87 9.57 23.91
C ALA A 559 -4.08 8.98 23.14
N PRO A 560 -4.92 9.83 22.51
CA PRO A 560 -5.94 9.37 21.57
C PRO A 560 -5.30 8.88 20.26
N MET A 561 -6.07 8.13 19.46
CA MET A 561 -5.65 7.75 18.12
C MET A 561 -5.59 8.98 17.18
N PHE A 562 -4.56 9.02 16.34
CA PHE A 562 -4.45 10.00 15.25
C PHE A 562 -5.61 9.87 14.25
N SER A 563 -5.95 10.98 13.60
CA SER A 563 -6.90 10.98 12.49
C SER A 563 -6.30 10.26 11.28
N ARG A 564 -6.91 9.14 10.88
CA ARG A 564 -6.57 8.42 9.65
C ARG A 564 -6.93 9.18 8.37
N ASN A 565 -7.65 10.29 8.46
CA ASN A 565 -7.97 11.14 7.31
C ASN A 565 -6.80 12.06 6.92
N ASP A 566 -5.92 12.36 7.87
CA ASP A 566 -4.82 13.31 7.71
C ASP A 566 -3.66 12.65 6.94
N PHE A 567 -3.55 11.32 7.04
CA PHE A 567 -2.62 10.50 6.28
C PHE A 567 -3.26 9.96 5.00
N SER A 568 -2.92 10.56 3.86
CA SER A 568 -3.28 9.99 2.56
C SER A 568 -2.63 8.61 2.36
N ILE A 569 -3.45 7.56 2.23
CA ILE A 569 -2.97 6.22 1.83
C ILE A 569 -2.14 6.31 0.52
N TRP A 570 -2.46 7.28 -0.34
CA TRP A 570 -1.70 7.51 -1.57
C TRP A 570 -0.31 8.12 -1.34
N SER A 571 -0.04 8.90 -0.28
CA SER A 571 1.34 9.37 0.01
C SER A 571 2.25 8.21 0.41
N ILE A 572 1.73 7.30 1.23
CA ILE A 572 2.39 6.05 1.63
C ILE A 572 2.65 5.15 0.42
N LEU A 573 1.62 4.86 -0.37
CA LEU A 573 1.76 4.01 -1.56
C LEU A 573 2.63 4.67 -2.64
N ARG A 574 2.65 6.01 -2.75
CA ARG A 574 3.55 6.76 -3.64
C ARG A 574 5.02 6.46 -3.34
N ASN A 575 5.40 6.45 -2.07
CA ASN A 575 6.76 6.12 -1.63
C ASN A 575 7.12 4.64 -1.88
N CYS A 576 6.14 3.81 -2.24
CA CYS A 576 6.32 2.41 -2.62
C CYS A 576 6.22 2.16 -4.14
N ILE A 577 5.96 3.19 -4.97
CA ILE A 577 5.90 3.03 -6.44
C ILE A 577 7.30 2.67 -6.96
N GLY A 578 7.42 1.45 -7.51
CA GLY A 578 8.69 0.88 -7.96
C GLY A 578 9.24 -0.22 -7.04
N MET A 579 8.64 -0.42 -5.86
CA MET A 579 8.85 -1.61 -5.04
C MET A 579 7.78 -2.67 -5.37
N GLU A 580 8.11 -3.95 -5.14
CA GLU A 580 7.10 -5.02 -5.16
C GLU A 580 6.19 -4.88 -3.94
N LEU A 581 4.87 -5.06 -4.14
CA LEU A 581 3.84 -4.88 -3.10
C LEU A 581 4.04 -5.77 -1.85
N SER A 582 4.79 -6.88 -1.98
CA SER A 582 5.17 -7.81 -0.90
C SER A 582 6.37 -7.35 -0.05
N LYS A 583 7.06 -6.27 -0.44
CA LYS A 583 8.26 -5.75 0.24
C LYS A 583 7.99 -4.46 1.05
N ILE A 584 6.71 -4.09 1.19
CA ILE A 584 6.25 -2.89 1.90
C ILE A 584 5.89 -3.27 3.34
N THR A 585 6.69 -2.83 4.31
CA THR A 585 6.33 -2.92 5.74
C THR A 585 5.13 -2.03 6.01
N MET A 586 3.99 -2.62 6.39
CA MET A 586 2.77 -1.85 6.72
C MET A 586 3.06 -0.72 7.71
N PRO A 587 2.80 0.57 7.38
CA PRO A 587 3.10 1.69 8.27
C PRO A 587 2.36 1.63 9.60
N VAL A 588 2.97 2.25 10.63
CA VAL A 588 2.40 2.33 11.99
C VAL A 588 1.00 2.95 11.99
N ILE A 589 0.66 3.84 11.05
CA ILE A 589 -0.69 4.44 10.98
C ILE A 589 -1.83 3.43 10.70
N PHE A 590 -1.52 2.22 10.22
CA PHE A 590 -2.50 1.13 10.08
C PHE A 590 -2.53 0.19 11.29
N ASN A 591 -1.57 0.32 12.21
CA ASN A 591 -1.53 -0.48 13.41
C ASN A 591 -2.57 0.01 14.46
N GLU A 592 -2.60 -0.70 15.58
CA GLU A 592 -3.13 -0.27 16.88
C GLU A 592 -2.03 -0.54 17.92
N PRO A 593 -1.99 0.14 19.08
CA PRO A 593 -0.94 -0.01 20.09
C PRO A 593 -1.11 -1.29 20.95
N LEU A 594 -1.24 -2.45 20.28
CA LEU A 594 -1.25 -3.79 20.88
C LEU A 594 -0.49 -4.79 20.00
N SER A 595 0.25 -5.71 20.61
CA SER A 595 0.82 -6.90 19.96
C SER A 595 -0.26 -7.91 19.60
N PHE A 596 -0.04 -8.76 18.60
CA PHE A 596 -0.99 -9.85 18.31
C PHE A 596 -1.13 -10.83 19.50
N LEU A 597 -0.11 -10.96 20.35
CA LEU A 597 -0.20 -11.73 21.61
C LEU A 597 -1.24 -11.14 22.58
N GLN A 598 -1.30 -9.80 22.65
CA GLN A 598 -2.31 -9.07 23.41
C GLN A 598 -3.70 -9.22 22.76
N ARG A 599 -3.81 -9.07 21.44
CA ARG A 599 -5.06 -9.30 20.68
C ARG A 599 -5.63 -10.71 20.89
N LEU A 600 -4.79 -11.75 21.02
CA LEU A 600 -5.22 -13.11 21.37
C LEU A 600 -5.68 -13.24 22.82
N THR A 601 -5.11 -12.45 23.74
CA THR A 601 -5.52 -12.45 25.15
C THR A 601 -6.93 -11.88 25.37
N GLU A 602 -7.47 -11.10 24.41
CA GLU A 602 -8.87 -10.66 24.42
C GLU A 602 -9.88 -11.82 24.44
N TYR A 603 -9.46 -13.05 24.05
CA TYR A 603 -10.28 -14.25 24.21
C TYR A 603 -10.72 -14.47 25.68
N MET A 604 -9.97 -13.95 26.65
CA MET A 604 -10.23 -14.09 28.09
C MET A 604 -11.13 -12.99 28.69
N GLU A 605 -11.58 -12.00 27.90
CA GLU A 605 -12.45 -10.90 28.37
C GLU A 605 -13.73 -11.43 29.09
N HIS A 606 -14.26 -12.57 28.62
CA HIS A 606 -15.51 -13.16 29.11
C HIS A 606 -15.29 -14.46 29.91
N THR A 607 -14.14 -14.59 30.60
CA THR A 607 -13.75 -15.80 31.39
C THR A 607 -14.80 -16.26 32.41
N TYR A 608 -15.67 -15.38 32.89
CA TYR A 608 -16.78 -15.75 33.78
C TYR A 608 -17.70 -16.85 33.19
N LEU A 609 -17.78 -17.00 31.86
CA LEU A 609 -18.53 -18.07 31.19
C LEU A 609 -17.88 -19.45 31.41
N ILE A 610 -16.56 -19.52 31.52
CA ILE A 610 -15.83 -20.75 31.89
C ILE A 610 -16.10 -21.11 33.35
N HIS A 611 -16.00 -20.13 34.25
CA HIS A 611 -16.34 -20.34 35.66
C HIS A 611 -17.82 -20.74 35.83
N GLN A 612 -18.73 -20.17 35.04
CA GLN A 612 -20.14 -20.58 35.00
C GLN A 612 -20.28 -22.04 34.55
N ALA A 613 -19.63 -22.47 33.46
CA ALA A 613 -19.59 -23.89 33.07
C ALA A 613 -19.08 -24.77 34.22
N ASN A 614 -18.04 -24.34 34.92
CA ASN A 614 -17.50 -25.04 36.08
C ASN A 614 -18.46 -25.14 37.28
N THR A 615 -19.54 -24.35 37.35
CA THR A 615 -20.58 -24.54 38.38
C THR A 615 -21.61 -25.62 38.03
N VAL A 616 -21.88 -25.87 36.74
CA VAL A 616 -23.10 -26.58 36.30
C VAL A 616 -22.86 -28.10 36.13
N PRO A 617 -23.67 -28.97 36.77
CA PRO A 617 -23.48 -30.42 36.71
C PRO A 617 -23.92 -31.06 35.38
N ASP A 618 -24.83 -30.44 34.63
CA ASP A 618 -25.30 -30.94 33.33
C ASP A 618 -24.33 -30.58 32.19
N SER A 619 -24.04 -31.54 31.30
CA SER A 619 -23.06 -31.39 30.21
C SER A 619 -23.57 -30.54 29.04
N VAL A 620 -24.87 -30.53 28.78
CA VAL A 620 -25.50 -29.71 27.74
C VAL A 620 -25.51 -28.25 28.18
N GLU A 621 -25.81 -27.99 29.45
CA GLU A 621 -25.70 -26.64 30.03
C GLU A 621 -24.24 -26.15 30.07
N ARG A 622 -23.26 -27.01 30.37
CA ARG A 622 -21.83 -26.66 30.19
C ARG A 622 -21.51 -26.34 28.73
N MET A 623 -21.98 -27.15 27.78
CA MET A 623 -21.78 -26.91 26.35
C MET A 623 -22.40 -25.57 25.89
N LYS A 624 -23.55 -25.14 26.44
CA LYS A 624 -24.08 -23.78 26.21
C LYS A 624 -23.11 -22.69 26.66
N CYS A 625 -22.56 -22.81 27.87
CA CYS A 625 -21.60 -21.85 28.42
C CYS A 625 -20.29 -21.82 27.60
N VAL A 626 -19.76 -22.97 27.19
CA VAL A 626 -18.55 -23.04 26.33
C VAL A 626 -18.83 -22.50 24.92
N ALA A 627 -20.01 -22.78 24.34
CA ALA A 627 -20.41 -22.20 23.05
C ALA A 627 -20.57 -20.67 23.12
N ALA A 628 -21.12 -20.15 24.22
CA ALA A 628 -21.18 -18.71 24.47
C ALA A 628 -19.78 -18.10 24.63
N PHE A 629 -18.88 -18.78 25.36
CA PHE A 629 -17.49 -18.36 25.50
C PHE A 629 -16.79 -18.27 24.13
N ALA A 630 -16.89 -19.33 23.30
CA ALA A 630 -16.31 -19.38 21.97
C ALA A 630 -16.82 -18.29 21.01
N VAL A 631 -18.06 -17.81 21.16
CA VAL A 631 -18.58 -16.64 20.43
C VAL A 631 -18.06 -15.33 21.04
N SER A 632 -18.06 -15.20 22.37
CA SER A 632 -17.63 -13.99 23.08
C SER A 632 -16.15 -13.67 22.92
N ALA A 633 -15.29 -14.70 22.81
CA ALA A 633 -13.86 -14.56 22.62
C ALA A 633 -13.49 -13.80 21.32
N VAL A 634 -14.37 -13.82 20.32
CA VAL A 634 -14.18 -13.11 19.04
C VAL A 634 -15.09 -11.87 18.92
N ALA A 635 -15.80 -11.48 19.97
CA ALA A 635 -16.73 -10.34 19.94
C ALA A 635 -16.03 -8.98 19.89
N SER A 636 -14.88 -8.84 20.56
CA SER A 636 -14.13 -7.57 20.68
C SER A 636 -13.64 -7.02 19.34
N GLN A 637 -13.60 -7.84 18.28
CA GLN A 637 -13.06 -7.51 16.96
C GLN A 637 -13.93 -6.53 16.15
N TRP A 638 -15.16 -6.24 16.57
CA TRP A 638 -16.04 -5.26 15.93
C TRP A 638 -15.39 -3.87 15.93
N GLU A 639 -15.50 -3.09 14.84
CA GLU A 639 -14.86 -1.77 14.62
C GLU A 639 -13.31 -1.71 14.77
N ARG A 640 -12.64 -2.78 15.25
CA ARG A 640 -11.18 -2.87 15.53
C ARG A 640 -10.35 -3.04 14.26
N THR A 641 -10.47 -2.05 13.38
CA THR A 641 -9.85 -1.98 12.05
C THR A 641 -8.35 -1.68 12.07
N GLY A 642 -7.73 -1.48 13.24
CA GLY A 642 -6.27 -1.47 13.39
C GLY A 642 -5.68 -2.88 13.34
N LYS A 643 -4.52 -3.01 12.68
CA LYS A 643 -3.73 -4.24 12.67
C LYS A 643 -2.91 -4.31 13.97
N PRO A 644 -3.01 -5.34 14.82
CA PRO A 644 -2.06 -5.48 15.93
C PRO A 644 -0.62 -5.63 15.40
N PHE A 645 0.37 -5.22 16.19
CA PHE A 645 1.78 -5.38 15.81
C PHE A 645 2.10 -6.87 15.62
N ASN A 646 2.85 -7.18 14.57
CA ASN A 646 3.35 -8.53 14.33
C ASN A 646 4.43 -8.85 15.40
N PRO A 647 4.27 -9.89 16.23
CA PRO A 647 5.21 -10.17 17.30
C PRO A 647 6.58 -10.61 16.75
N LEU A 648 7.65 -10.21 17.44
CA LEU A 648 9.00 -10.69 17.12
C LEU A 648 9.15 -12.17 17.53
N LEU A 649 10.02 -12.93 16.87
CA LEU A 649 10.28 -14.32 17.25
C LEU A 649 10.86 -14.41 18.67
N GLY A 650 10.17 -15.10 19.58
CA GLY A 650 10.51 -15.14 21.01
C GLY A 650 9.96 -13.95 21.82
N GLU A 651 9.14 -13.08 21.21
CA GLU A 651 8.29 -12.14 21.96
C GLU A 651 7.31 -12.92 22.83
N THR A 652 7.10 -12.45 24.05
CA THR A 652 6.17 -13.02 25.03
C THR A 652 5.14 -11.98 25.45
N TYR A 653 4.03 -12.44 26.01
CA TYR A 653 3.11 -11.58 26.74
C TYR A 653 2.40 -12.35 27.85
N GLU A 654 2.45 -11.82 29.07
CA GLU A 654 1.66 -12.32 30.20
C GLU A 654 0.50 -11.42 30.59
N LEU A 655 -0.51 -12.00 31.22
CA LEU A 655 -1.57 -11.29 31.94
C LEU A 655 -1.99 -12.08 33.18
N VAL A 656 -2.06 -11.42 34.34
CA VAL A 656 -2.67 -11.95 35.57
C VAL A 656 -3.90 -11.09 35.90
N ARG A 657 -5.02 -11.74 36.22
CA ARG A 657 -6.29 -11.08 36.58
C ARG A 657 -6.92 -11.80 37.77
N ASP A 658 -6.58 -11.37 38.99
CA ASP A 658 -7.15 -11.92 40.22
C ASP A 658 -8.66 -11.66 40.35
N ASP A 659 -9.14 -10.55 39.76
CA ASP A 659 -10.56 -10.17 39.71
C ASP A 659 -11.38 -11.08 38.76
N LEU A 660 -10.79 -11.48 37.64
CA LEU A 660 -11.38 -12.41 36.65
C LEU A 660 -11.02 -13.88 36.90
N GLY A 661 -10.11 -14.16 37.83
CA GLY A 661 -9.78 -15.50 38.31
C GLY A 661 -8.80 -16.30 37.46
N PHE A 662 -7.99 -15.67 36.59
CA PHE A 662 -7.06 -16.39 35.70
C PHE A 662 -5.66 -15.75 35.58
N ARG A 663 -4.70 -16.53 35.06
CA ARG A 663 -3.45 -16.02 34.48
C ARG A 663 -3.20 -16.63 33.10
N LEU A 664 -2.53 -15.90 32.22
CA LEU A 664 -2.20 -16.28 30.84
C LEU A 664 -0.74 -15.96 30.53
N ILE A 665 -0.08 -16.84 29.77
CA ILE A 665 1.18 -16.61 29.09
C ILE A 665 1.02 -16.95 27.60
N SER A 666 1.66 -16.17 26.74
CA SER A 666 1.76 -16.40 25.30
C SER A 666 3.17 -16.10 24.76
N GLU A 667 3.57 -16.80 23.70
CA GLU A 667 4.88 -16.67 23.04
C GLU A 667 4.73 -16.73 21.52
N GLN A 668 5.51 -15.93 20.79
CA GLN A 668 5.66 -16.02 19.36
C GLN A 668 6.64 -17.15 18.99
N VAL A 669 6.12 -18.37 18.92
CA VAL A 669 6.89 -19.60 18.72
C VAL A 669 7.43 -19.80 17.30
N SER A 670 6.88 -19.09 16.30
CA SER A 670 7.39 -19.08 14.93
C SER A 670 7.08 -17.76 14.23
N HIS A 671 7.92 -17.37 13.26
CA HIS A 671 7.70 -16.19 12.41
C HIS A 671 7.47 -16.54 10.93
N HIS A 672 7.83 -17.76 10.49
CA HIS A 672 7.56 -18.26 9.13
C HIS A 672 7.12 -19.74 9.15
N PRO A 673 5.81 -20.04 9.09
CA PRO A 673 4.69 -19.09 9.20
C PRO A 673 4.65 -18.42 10.58
N PRO A 674 4.00 -17.25 10.71
CA PRO A 674 3.80 -16.61 12.01
C PRO A 674 2.84 -17.47 12.86
N VAL A 675 3.34 -18.01 13.97
CA VAL A 675 2.54 -18.80 14.94
C VAL A 675 2.74 -18.21 16.32
N SER A 676 1.61 -17.89 16.97
CA SER A 676 1.55 -17.47 18.37
C SER A 676 0.93 -18.59 19.20
N ALA A 677 1.60 -19.03 20.26
CA ALA A 677 1.06 -20.00 21.20
C ALA A 677 0.58 -19.29 22.48
N PHE A 678 -0.49 -19.79 23.11
CA PHE A 678 -1.01 -19.24 24.37
C PHE A 678 -1.45 -20.36 25.32
N HIS A 679 -1.33 -20.10 26.61
CA HIS A 679 -1.81 -20.96 27.68
C HIS A 679 -2.30 -20.12 28.85
N ALA A 680 -3.53 -20.36 29.26
CA ALA A 680 -4.16 -19.74 30.41
C ALA A 680 -4.70 -20.80 31.38
N GLU A 681 -4.66 -20.47 32.66
CA GLU A 681 -5.09 -21.35 33.75
C GLU A 681 -5.90 -20.55 34.76
N GLY A 682 -6.99 -21.13 35.25
CA GLY A 682 -7.75 -20.56 36.37
C GLY A 682 -6.90 -20.57 37.64
N LEU A 683 -6.87 -19.47 38.39
CA LEU A 683 -6.09 -19.33 39.63
C LEU A 683 -6.54 -20.32 40.73
N LYS A 684 -7.72 -20.92 40.57
CA LYS A 684 -8.27 -21.98 41.43
C LYS A 684 -8.05 -23.39 40.88
N GLN A 685 -7.25 -23.51 39.80
CA GLN A 685 -7.00 -24.73 39.03
C GLN A 685 -8.30 -25.39 38.50
N ASP A 686 -9.34 -24.59 38.27
CA ASP A 686 -10.66 -25.07 37.85
C ASP A 686 -10.80 -25.22 36.32
N PHE A 687 -9.98 -24.52 35.53
CA PHE A 687 -9.92 -24.68 34.07
C PHE A 687 -8.50 -24.49 33.52
N VAL A 688 -8.25 -25.00 32.32
CA VAL A 688 -7.07 -24.68 31.49
C VAL A 688 -7.54 -24.37 30.07
N PHE A 689 -7.04 -23.29 29.47
CA PHE A 689 -7.42 -22.81 28.14
C PHE A 689 -6.17 -22.52 27.31
N HIS A 690 -5.98 -23.24 26.21
CA HIS A 690 -4.73 -23.17 25.43
C HIS A 690 -4.93 -23.43 23.95
N GLY A 691 -3.90 -23.11 23.17
CA GLY A 691 -3.83 -23.41 21.75
C GLY A 691 -2.76 -22.59 21.05
N SER A 692 -2.71 -22.73 19.73
CA SER A 692 -1.77 -22.01 18.88
C SER A 692 -2.45 -21.51 17.60
N ILE A 693 -2.16 -20.26 17.21
CA ILE A 693 -2.84 -19.56 16.11
C ILE A 693 -1.84 -19.08 15.06
N TYR A 694 -2.09 -19.46 13.81
CA TYR A 694 -1.49 -18.92 12.58
C TYR A 694 -2.58 -18.20 11.76
N PRO A 695 -2.61 -16.87 11.71
CA PRO A 695 -3.51 -16.14 10.81
C PRO A 695 -3.00 -16.21 9.37
N LYS A 696 -3.45 -17.18 8.57
CA LYS A 696 -3.12 -17.20 7.13
C LYS A 696 -3.91 -16.10 6.41
N LEU A 697 -3.20 -15.11 5.88
CA LEU A 697 -3.78 -14.00 5.13
C LEU A 697 -4.07 -14.38 3.67
N LYS A 698 -5.15 -13.83 3.12
CA LYS A 698 -5.57 -13.91 1.71
C LYS A 698 -6.13 -12.58 1.27
N PHE A 699 -5.70 -12.07 0.12
CA PHE A 699 -6.19 -10.81 -0.44
C PHE A 699 -7.19 -11.06 -1.58
N TRP A 700 -8.34 -10.39 -1.51
CA TRP A 700 -9.49 -10.53 -2.42
C TRP A 700 -9.91 -9.18 -2.99
N GLY A 701 -8.98 -8.45 -3.62
CA GLY A 701 -9.20 -7.22 -4.39
C GLY A 701 -9.58 -5.99 -3.57
N LYS A 702 -10.72 -6.04 -2.86
CA LYS A 702 -11.17 -5.01 -1.90
C LYS A 702 -11.08 -5.43 -0.44
N SER A 703 -10.81 -6.70 -0.16
CA SER A 703 -10.88 -7.26 1.19
C SER A 703 -9.65 -8.11 1.52
N VAL A 704 -9.32 -8.24 2.80
CA VAL A 704 -8.31 -9.18 3.30
C VAL A 704 -8.99 -10.15 4.26
N GLU A 705 -8.88 -11.44 3.96
CA GLU A 705 -9.29 -12.51 4.87
C GLU A 705 -8.10 -12.96 5.72
N ALA A 706 -8.34 -13.11 7.01
CA ALA A 706 -7.46 -13.79 7.95
C ALA A 706 -8.15 -15.08 8.41
N GLU A 707 -7.58 -16.22 8.00
CA GLU A 707 -8.01 -17.56 8.40
C GLU A 707 -7.20 -17.98 9.65
N PRO A 708 -7.77 -17.96 10.87
CA PRO A 708 -7.05 -18.29 12.09
C PRO A 708 -6.86 -19.81 12.22
N LYS A 709 -5.80 -20.32 11.59
CA LYS A 709 -5.43 -21.74 11.63
C LYS A 709 -4.90 -22.10 13.00
N GLY A 710 -5.61 -22.99 13.69
CA GLY A 710 -5.27 -23.41 15.03
C GLY A 710 -6.40 -24.19 15.67
N VAL A 711 -6.05 -25.11 16.57
CA VAL A 711 -7.03 -25.70 17.50
C VAL A 711 -6.98 -24.89 18.79
N ILE A 712 -8.16 -24.56 19.30
CA ILE A 712 -8.34 -24.00 20.63
C ILE A 712 -8.90 -25.11 21.53
N THR A 713 -8.34 -25.23 22.72
CA THR A 713 -8.66 -26.28 23.71
C THR A 713 -9.07 -25.63 25.03
N LEU A 714 -10.20 -26.06 25.58
CA LEU A 714 -10.65 -25.73 26.94
C LEU A 714 -10.85 -27.02 27.73
N GLU A 715 -10.10 -27.18 28.80
CA GLU A 715 -10.17 -28.30 29.74
C GLU A 715 -10.86 -27.86 31.03
N LEU A 716 -11.80 -28.68 31.52
CA LEU A 716 -12.48 -28.49 32.81
C LEU A 716 -12.14 -29.68 33.73
N PRO A 717 -10.99 -29.65 34.45
CA PRO A 717 -10.50 -30.78 35.26
C PRO A 717 -11.53 -31.34 36.25
N LYS A 718 -12.38 -30.48 36.82
CA LYS A 718 -13.48 -30.86 37.74
C LYS A 718 -14.42 -31.93 37.17
N TYR A 719 -14.66 -31.92 35.86
CA TYR A 719 -15.52 -32.88 35.17
C TYR A 719 -14.72 -33.90 34.34
N ASN A 720 -13.39 -33.73 34.26
CA ASN A 720 -12.49 -34.49 33.37
C ASN A 720 -12.97 -34.40 31.90
N GLU A 721 -13.39 -33.20 31.49
CA GLU A 721 -13.90 -32.90 30.14
C GLU A 721 -12.97 -31.93 29.42
N ALA A 722 -12.89 -32.08 28.10
CA ALA A 722 -12.14 -31.20 27.22
C ALA A 722 -12.97 -30.87 25.99
N TYR A 723 -12.91 -29.60 25.60
CA TYR A 723 -13.64 -29.03 24.47
C TYR A 723 -12.62 -28.50 23.46
N THR A 724 -12.75 -28.87 22.19
CA THR A 724 -11.90 -28.30 21.12
C THR A 724 -12.73 -27.66 20.02
N TRP A 725 -12.26 -26.55 19.47
CA TRP A 725 -12.82 -25.89 18.27
C TRP A 725 -11.75 -25.16 17.46
N THR A 726 -12.17 -24.56 16.35
CA THR A 726 -11.38 -23.64 15.52
C THR A 726 -12.16 -22.33 15.37
N ASN A 727 -11.49 -21.17 15.33
CA ASN A 727 -12.16 -19.87 15.22
C ASN A 727 -12.68 -19.58 13.79
N PRO A 728 -13.67 -18.68 13.62
CA PRO A 728 -14.19 -18.30 12.30
C PRO A 728 -13.18 -17.49 11.49
N THR A 729 -13.35 -17.44 10.16
CA THR A 729 -12.57 -16.55 9.30
C THR A 729 -12.97 -15.11 9.56
N CYS A 730 -11.98 -14.24 9.77
CA CYS A 730 -12.18 -12.79 9.84
C CYS A 730 -11.93 -12.18 8.45
N CYS A 731 -12.76 -11.24 8.01
CA CYS A 731 -12.57 -10.51 6.77
C CYS A 731 -12.64 -9.00 7.02
N VAL A 732 -11.58 -8.28 6.62
CA VAL A 732 -11.53 -6.82 6.63
C VAL A 732 -11.88 -6.33 5.22
N HIS A 733 -12.98 -5.59 5.10
CA HIS A 733 -13.47 -5.09 3.82
C HIS A 733 -13.05 -3.64 3.58
N ASN A 734 -13.10 -3.22 2.30
CA ASN A 734 -12.77 -1.87 1.82
C ASN A 734 -11.32 -1.42 2.06
N ILE A 735 -10.34 -2.33 2.04
CA ILE A 735 -8.94 -2.03 2.40
C ILE A 735 -8.17 -1.13 1.42
N ILE A 736 -8.79 -0.73 0.30
CA ILE A 736 -8.21 0.21 -0.68
C ILE A 736 -8.98 1.53 -0.73
N VAL A 737 -10.32 1.49 -0.80
CA VAL A 737 -11.20 2.67 -0.79
C VAL A 737 -12.52 2.34 -0.08
N GLY A 738 -12.98 3.27 0.75
CA GLY A 738 -14.23 3.18 1.50
C GLY A 738 -13.99 3.08 3.01
N GLN A 739 -15.07 3.12 3.80
CA GLN A 739 -14.96 2.88 5.24
C GLN A 739 -14.59 1.42 5.50
N LEU A 740 -13.49 1.19 6.23
CA LEU A 740 -13.07 -0.13 6.71
C LEU A 740 -14.15 -0.71 7.63
N TRP A 741 -14.53 -1.97 7.41
CA TRP A 741 -15.40 -2.72 8.32
C TRP A 741 -14.98 -4.20 8.37
N ILE A 742 -15.40 -4.89 9.43
CA ILE A 742 -14.97 -6.26 9.73
C ILE A 742 -16.18 -7.18 9.74
N GLU A 743 -16.07 -8.29 9.00
CA GLU A 743 -16.97 -9.44 9.12
C GLU A 743 -16.23 -10.62 9.78
N GLN A 744 -16.99 -11.50 10.44
CA GLN A 744 -16.55 -12.86 10.73
C GLN A 744 -17.58 -13.85 10.19
N TYR A 745 -17.11 -14.86 9.47
CA TYR A 745 -17.95 -15.88 8.87
C TYR A 745 -17.31 -17.28 8.95
N GLY A 746 -18.13 -18.33 8.82
CA GLY A 746 -17.66 -19.71 8.78
C GLY A 746 -18.43 -20.66 9.70
N ASN A 747 -17.94 -21.89 9.83
CA ASN A 747 -18.53 -22.90 10.71
C ASN A 747 -17.56 -23.18 11.86
N VAL A 748 -17.96 -22.88 13.08
CA VAL A 748 -17.24 -23.23 14.32
C VAL A 748 -17.90 -24.48 14.89
N GLU A 749 -17.11 -25.52 15.17
CA GLU A 749 -17.61 -26.72 15.83
C GLU A 749 -16.87 -26.96 17.15
N VAL A 750 -17.60 -26.87 18.26
CA VAL A 750 -17.11 -27.19 19.60
C VAL A 750 -17.44 -28.65 19.91
N ILE A 751 -16.43 -29.47 20.20
CA ILE A 751 -16.58 -30.90 20.46
C ILE A 751 -16.20 -31.22 21.91
N ASN A 752 -17.11 -31.78 22.71
CA ASN A 752 -16.80 -32.33 24.04
C ASN A 752 -16.29 -33.77 23.88
N HIS A 753 -15.00 -33.99 24.16
CA HIS A 753 -14.34 -35.29 23.96
C HIS A 753 -14.74 -36.36 24.99
N ARG A 754 -15.34 -35.97 26.13
CA ARG A 754 -15.81 -36.92 27.15
C ARG A 754 -17.19 -37.47 26.83
N THR A 755 -18.14 -36.59 26.49
CA THR A 755 -19.54 -36.95 26.25
C THR A 755 -19.82 -37.30 24.79
N GLY A 756 -19.09 -36.70 23.85
CA GLY A 756 -19.36 -36.76 22.41
C GLY A 756 -20.43 -35.77 21.93
N GLU A 757 -20.84 -34.82 22.77
CA GLU A 757 -21.70 -33.69 22.39
C GLU A 757 -20.95 -32.72 21.45
N ARG A 758 -21.68 -32.08 20.54
CA ARG A 758 -21.13 -31.14 19.55
C ARG A 758 -21.99 -29.89 19.46
N CYS A 759 -21.41 -28.70 19.60
CA CYS A 759 -22.08 -27.45 19.25
C CYS A 759 -21.61 -26.99 17.86
N CYS A 760 -22.51 -27.04 16.87
CA CYS A 760 -22.22 -26.56 15.53
C CYS A 760 -22.78 -25.14 15.38
N LEU A 761 -21.91 -24.14 15.30
CA LEU A 761 -22.22 -22.72 15.11
C LEU A 761 -21.84 -22.29 13.69
N ASN A 762 -22.67 -21.46 13.07
CA ASN A 762 -22.51 -20.95 11.71
C ASN A 762 -22.61 -19.43 11.74
N PHE A 763 -21.45 -18.78 11.60
CA PHE A 763 -21.29 -17.33 11.48
C PHE A 763 -21.62 -16.96 10.02
N LYS A 764 -22.65 -16.13 9.82
CA LYS A 764 -23.16 -15.80 8.49
C LYS A 764 -22.29 -14.74 7.81
N PRO A 765 -21.91 -14.94 6.53
CA PRO A 765 -21.37 -13.85 5.73
C PRO A 765 -22.48 -12.87 5.29
N CYS A 766 -22.07 -11.66 4.94
CA CYS A 766 -22.89 -10.57 4.44
C CYS A 766 -23.39 -10.88 3.02
N GLY A 767 -24.43 -11.70 2.94
CA GLY A 767 -25.14 -11.96 1.68
C GLY A 767 -25.69 -10.67 1.07
N LEU A 768 -25.99 -10.73 -0.24
CA LEU A 768 -26.29 -9.62 -1.18
C LEU A 768 -27.24 -8.47 -0.75
N PHE A 769 -27.87 -8.53 0.42
CA PHE A 769 -28.76 -7.51 0.98
C PHE A 769 -28.48 -7.18 2.46
N GLY A 770 -27.33 -7.54 3.02
CA GLY A 770 -26.92 -7.23 4.41
C GLY A 770 -27.71 -7.93 5.54
N LYS A 771 -28.84 -8.56 5.24
CA LYS A 771 -29.81 -9.10 6.23
C LYS A 771 -29.27 -10.17 7.19
N GLU A 772 -28.13 -10.77 6.88
CA GLU A 772 -27.49 -11.81 7.70
C GLU A 772 -26.22 -11.31 8.42
N LEU A 773 -25.85 -10.03 8.25
CA LEU A 773 -24.63 -9.44 8.80
C LEU A 773 -24.48 -9.71 10.31
N HIS A 774 -23.32 -10.22 10.69
CA HIS A 774 -22.92 -10.64 12.04
C HIS A 774 -23.73 -11.78 12.70
N LYS A 775 -24.74 -12.34 12.02
CA LYS A 775 -25.57 -13.38 12.65
C LYS A 775 -24.77 -14.64 12.95
N VAL A 776 -25.04 -15.23 14.11
CA VAL A 776 -24.61 -16.58 14.47
C VAL A 776 -25.86 -17.43 14.63
N GLU A 777 -25.89 -18.60 13.98
CA GLU A 777 -26.94 -19.61 14.16
C GLU A 777 -26.30 -20.98 14.41
N GLY A 778 -26.87 -21.80 15.29
CA GLY A 778 -26.33 -23.12 15.54
C GLY A 778 -27.24 -24.05 16.33
N TYR A 779 -26.72 -25.24 16.63
CA TYR A 779 -27.39 -26.23 17.47
C TYR A 779 -26.37 -26.98 18.32
N ILE A 780 -26.75 -27.29 19.57
CA ILE A 780 -26.07 -28.36 20.32
C ILE A 780 -26.72 -29.69 19.95
N LEU A 781 -25.87 -30.66 19.65
CA LEU A 781 -26.18 -32.02 19.24
C LEU A 781 -25.69 -33.01 20.29
N ASP A 782 -26.48 -34.04 20.57
CA ASP A 782 -25.97 -35.21 21.31
C ASP A 782 -25.03 -36.08 20.45
N LYS A 783 -24.43 -37.10 21.08
CA LYS A 783 -23.58 -38.10 20.42
C LYS A 783 -24.28 -38.87 19.28
N SER A 784 -25.61 -38.87 19.25
CA SER A 784 -26.45 -39.46 18.18
C SER A 784 -26.83 -38.46 17.08
N LYS A 785 -26.28 -37.23 17.13
CA LYS A 785 -26.57 -36.09 16.25
C LYS A 785 -28.01 -35.54 16.35
N LYS A 786 -28.72 -35.82 17.44
CA LYS A 786 -30.05 -35.24 17.72
C LYS A 786 -29.87 -33.80 18.21
N LYS A 787 -30.60 -32.85 17.61
CA LYS A 787 -30.70 -31.47 18.10
C LYS A 787 -31.26 -31.45 19.52
N LEU A 788 -30.54 -30.85 20.46
CA LEU A 788 -30.98 -30.65 21.86
C LEU A 788 -31.54 -29.23 22.06
N CYS A 789 -30.78 -28.22 21.65
CA CYS A 789 -31.21 -26.81 21.63
C CYS A 789 -30.67 -26.08 20.39
N ALA A 790 -31.32 -24.99 20.01
CA ALA A 790 -30.87 -24.07 18.98
C ALA A 790 -30.23 -22.84 19.61
N LEU A 791 -29.13 -22.35 19.04
CA LEU A 791 -28.45 -21.13 19.46
C LEU A 791 -28.57 -20.09 18.34
N TYR A 792 -28.81 -18.83 18.69
CA TYR A 792 -28.93 -17.75 17.72
C TYR A 792 -28.57 -16.39 18.33
N GLY A 793 -28.15 -15.45 17.50
CA GLY A 793 -27.84 -14.09 17.91
C GLY A 793 -26.92 -13.39 16.91
N LYS A 794 -26.07 -12.51 17.42
CA LYS A 794 -25.00 -11.85 16.67
C LYS A 794 -23.74 -11.79 17.50
N TRP A 795 -22.58 -12.07 16.89
CA TRP A 795 -21.28 -12.03 17.59
C TRP A 795 -20.87 -10.62 18.03
N THR A 796 -21.54 -9.58 17.53
CA THR A 796 -21.37 -8.17 17.91
C THR A 796 -22.30 -7.68 19.03
N GLU A 797 -23.30 -8.48 19.45
CA GLU A 797 -24.35 -8.03 20.37
C GLU A 797 -24.62 -9.06 21.50
N CYS A 798 -25.07 -10.26 21.16
CA CYS A 798 -25.52 -11.27 22.12
C CYS A 798 -25.71 -12.67 21.52
N LEU A 799 -25.81 -13.67 22.39
CA LEU A 799 -26.15 -15.05 22.05
C LEU A 799 -27.27 -15.59 22.96
N TYR A 800 -28.35 -16.07 22.33
CA TYR A 800 -29.49 -16.71 22.96
C TYR A 800 -29.51 -18.23 22.66
N VAL A 801 -30.22 -18.98 23.50
CA VAL A 801 -30.56 -20.40 23.29
C VAL A 801 -32.06 -20.62 23.43
N VAL A 802 -32.63 -21.52 22.63
CA VAL A 802 -34.07 -21.81 22.59
C VAL A 802 -34.32 -23.27 22.16
N ASP A 803 -35.54 -23.76 22.36
CA ASP A 803 -35.99 -25.06 21.87
C ASP A 803 -35.86 -25.17 20.32
N PRO A 804 -35.39 -26.30 19.76
CA PRO A 804 -35.20 -26.43 18.32
C PRO A 804 -36.49 -26.32 17.49
N ALA A 805 -37.65 -26.75 18.00
CA ALA A 805 -38.92 -26.64 17.29
C ALA A 805 -39.45 -25.21 17.30
N ALA A 806 -39.27 -24.46 18.39
CA ALA A 806 -39.56 -23.02 18.45
C ALA A 806 -38.71 -22.22 17.45
N PHE A 807 -37.41 -22.50 17.37
CA PHE A 807 -36.50 -21.86 16.40
C PHE A 807 -36.92 -22.16 14.93
N GLU A 808 -37.18 -23.43 14.62
CA GLU A 808 -37.62 -23.85 13.28
C GLU A 808 -39.03 -23.34 12.93
N ALA A 809 -39.86 -22.97 13.91
CA ALA A 809 -41.14 -22.30 13.69
C ALA A 809 -40.95 -20.81 13.35
N HIS A 810 -40.11 -20.08 14.10
CA HIS A 810 -39.77 -18.68 13.82
C HIS A 810 -39.21 -18.52 12.40
N LYS A 811 -38.21 -19.34 12.07
CA LYS A 811 -37.51 -19.33 10.78
C LYS A 811 -38.40 -19.63 9.57
N LYS A 812 -39.54 -20.29 9.77
CA LYS A 812 -40.58 -20.51 8.73
C LYS A 812 -41.53 -19.33 8.60
N ASN A 813 -41.77 -18.56 9.66
CA ASN A 813 -42.55 -17.34 9.62
C ASN A 813 -41.78 -16.20 8.96
N ASP A 814 -40.48 -16.03 9.29
CA ASP A 814 -39.59 -15.05 8.65
C ASP A 814 -39.58 -15.17 7.13
N LYS A 815 -39.40 -16.39 6.60
CA LYS A 815 -39.40 -16.63 5.15
C LYS A 815 -40.72 -16.22 4.49
N LYS A 816 -41.86 -16.55 5.11
CA LYS A 816 -43.20 -16.14 4.64
C LYS A 816 -43.47 -14.64 4.78
N ALA A 817 -42.84 -13.96 5.73
CA ALA A 817 -42.92 -12.51 5.88
C ALA A 817 -42.06 -11.80 4.80
N GLY A 818 -40.87 -12.33 4.52
CA GLY A 818 -39.98 -11.85 3.46
C GLY A 818 -40.63 -11.91 2.08
N GLU A 819 -41.18 -13.08 1.70
CA GLU A 819 -41.89 -13.28 0.42
C GLU A 819 -43.08 -12.32 0.24
N LYS A 820 -43.78 -11.96 1.32
CA LYS A 820 -44.85 -10.96 1.27
C LYS A 820 -44.31 -9.54 1.12
N ARG A 821 -43.25 -9.15 1.84
CA ARG A 821 -42.64 -7.81 1.73
C ARG A 821 -42.09 -7.53 0.33
N SER A 822 -41.53 -8.52 -0.37
CA SER A 822 -41.09 -8.38 -1.77
C SER A 822 -42.22 -8.09 -2.78
N SER A 823 -43.50 -8.14 -2.39
CA SER A 823 -44.64 -7.78 -3.25
C SER A 823 -45.14 -6.34 -3.08
N LYS A 824 -44.64 -5.60 -2.07
CA LYS A 824 -45.05 -4.21 -1.76
C LYS A 824 -43.90 -3.38 -1.16
N ALA A 825 -42.98 -2.96 -2.00
CA ALA A 825 -42.08 -1.82 -1.73
C ALA A 825 -41.76 -1.12 -3.06
N GLY A 826 -41.99 0.20 -3.12
CA GLY A 826 -41.69 1.02 -4.28
C GLY A 826 -41.75 2.50 -3.92
N CYS A 827 -40.65 3.20 -4.17
CA CYS A 827 -40.43 4.64 -3.99
C CYS A 827 -40.87 5.26 -2.65
N SER A 828 -39.95 5.23 -1.69
CA SER A 828 -39.69 6.38 -0.80
C SER A 828 -38.17 6.58 -0.76
N GLU A 829 -37.72 7.82 -0.62
CA GLU A 829 -36.28 8.14 -0.54
C GLU A 829 -35.80 7.90 0.89
N ASP A 830 -34.74 7.10 1.06
CA ASP A 830 -34.15 6.84 2.37
C ASP A 830 -33.32 8.06 2.82
N GLN A 831 -33.68 8.62 3.98
CA GLN A 831 -32.82 9.54 4.73
C GLN A 831 -31.88 8.70 5.62
N GLU A 832 -30.59 9.00 5.60
CA GLU A 832 -29.62 8.38 6.52
C GLU A 832 -29.76 8.97 7.94
N GLU A 833 -30.83 8.60 8.65
CA GLU A 833 -30.90 8.81 10.10
C GLU A 833 -29.92 7.87 10.82
N VAL A 834 -29.04 8.43 11.63
CA VAL A 834 -28.08 7.69 12.46
C VAL A 834 -28.84 6.85 13.50
N PRO A 835 -28.68 5.51 13.53
CA PRO A 835 -29.39 4.67 14.49
C PRO A 835 -28.99 4.97 15.95
N SER A 836 -30.00 5.14 16.82
CA SER A 836 -29.76 5.40 18.24
C SER A 836 -29.28 4.13 19.00
N PRO A 837 -28.28 4.22 19.89
CA PRO A 837 -27.52 3.07 20.38
C PRO A 837 -28.19 2.34 21.56
N ALA A 838 -29.48 2.01 21.47
CA ALA A 838 -30.26 1.50 22.62
C ALA A 838 -31.33 0.42 22.32
N ALA A 839 -31.37 -0.15 21.12
CA ALA A 839 -32.34 -1.19 20.75
C ALA A 839 -31.64 -2.50 20.31
N ASP A 840 -32.03 -3.63 20.92
CA ASP A 840 -31.62 -4.97 20.45
C ASP A 840 -32.05 -5.16 18.99
N THR A 841 -31.10 -5.39 18.08
CA THR A 841 -31.41 -5.63 16.67
C THR A 841 -31.80 -7.08 16.38
N VAL A 842 -31.61 -7.96 17.37
CA VAL A 842 -31.99 -9.37 17.36
C VAL A 842 -33.36 -9.53 18.02
N GLU A 843 -34.38 -9.90 17.24
CA GLU A 843 -35.71 -10.21 17.78
C GLU A 843 -35.64 -11.46 18.67
N MET A 844 -35.96 -11.30 19.97
CA MET A 844 -35.92 -12.40 20.93
C MET A 844 -37.12 -13.35 20.74
N ILE A 845 -36.84 -14.55 20.26
CA ILE A 845 -37.82 -15.62 20.08
C ILE A 845 -38.44 -15.98 21.45
N PRO A 846 -39.77 -15.99 21.62
CA PRO A 846 -40.41 -16.32 22.89
C PRO A 846 -39.96 -17.68 23.45
N GLY A 847 -39.60 -17.71 24.73
CA GLY A 847 -39.03 -18.89 25.39
C GLY A 847 -37.51 -19.04 25.28
N SER A 848 -36.80 -18.03 24.75
CA SER A 848 -35.33 -18.01 24.74
C SER A 848 -34.72 -17.68 26.10
N GLN A 849 -33.52 -18.22 26.34
CA GLN A 849 -32.63 -17.89 27.45
C GLN A 849 -31.41 -17.14 26.90
N LEU A 850 -31.02 -16.02 27.52
CA LEU A 850 -29.77 -15.32 27.21
C LEU A 850 -28.59 -16.12 27.76
N LEU A 851 -27.53 -16.32 26.96
CA LEU A 851 -26.28 -16.95 27.39
C LEU A 851 -25.15 -15.94 27.56
N TRP A 852 -25.01 -15.02 26.62
CA TRP A 852 -23.98 -13.98 26.62
C TRP A 852 -24.51 -12.72 25.94
N ARG A 853 -23.97 -11.57 26.36
CA ARG A 853 -24.18 -10.24 25.79
C ARG A 853 -22.86 -9.48 25.90
N ILE A 854 -22.48 -8.75 24.86
CA ILE A 854 -21.26 -7.95 24.85
C ILE A 854 -21.31 -6.85 25.94
N ALA A 855 -20.18 -6.54 26.55
CA ALA A 855 -20.07 -5.35 27.39
C ALA A 855 -20.24 -4.08 26.52
N PRO A 856 -20.96 -3.05 26.99
CA PRO A 856 -21.01 -1.77 26.29
C PRO A 856 -19.61 -1.15 26.27
N ARG A 857 -19.21 -0.59 25.12
CA ARG A 857 -17.91 0.07 24.97
C ARG A 857 -17.86 1.36 25.81
N PRO A 858 -16.69 1.71 26.38
CA PRO A 858 -16.54 2.96 27.11
C PRO A 858 -16.70 4.16 26.15
N ALA A 859 -17.13 5.31 26.66
CA ALA A 859 -17.51 6.45 25.81
C ALA A 859 -16.35 6.99 24.94
N ASN A 860 -15.12 6.91 25.45
CA ASN A 860 -13.87 7.26 24.75
C ASN A 860 -13.35 6.14 23.82
N SER A 861 -14.07 5.03 23.65
CA SER A 861 -13.64 3.90 22.82
C SER A 861 -13.21 4.32 21.41
N VAL A 862 -14.00 5.16 20.74
CA VAL A 862 -13.73 5.59 19.35
C VAL A 862 -12.44 6.41 19.24
N GLU A 863 -12.15 7.24 20.25
CA GLU A 863 -10.91 8.02 20.38
C GLU A 863 -9.70 7.13 20.73
N MET A 864 -9.94 5.89 21.16
CA MET A 864 -8.95 4.95 21.69
C MET A 864 -8.95 3.65 20.87
N TYR A 865 -8.78 3.77 19.55
CA TYR A 865 -8.68 2.66 18.59
C TYR A 865 -9.87 1.67 18.58
N SER A 866 -11.06 2.09 19.07
CA SER A 866 -12.23 1.22 19.31
C SER A 866 -11.98 0.08 20.32
N PHE A 867 -11.10 0.31 21.30
CA PHE A 867 -10.78 -0.68 22.34
C PHE A 867 -11.92 -0.88 23.34
N THR A 868 -12.12 -2.13 23.77
CA THR A 868 -12.93 -2.40 24.98
C THR A 868 -12.15 -2.01 26.23
N SER A 869 -12.83 -1.86 27.37
CA SER A 869 -12.17 -1.59 28.65
C SER A 869 -11.14 -2.68 29.03
N PHE A 870 -11.33 -3.93 28.59
CA PHE A 870 -10.33 -4.99 28.77
C PHE A 870 -9.11 -4.77 27.85
N ALA A 871 -9.33 -4.48 26.56
CA ALA A 871 -8.26 -4.24 25.60
C ALA A 871 -7.36 -3.04 25.99
N MET A 872 -7.95 -1.96 26.55
CA MET A 872 -7.19 -0.82 27.08
C MET A 872 -6.19 -1.22 28.18
N GLN A 873 -6.47 -2.26 28.96
CA GLN A 873 -5.69 -2.65 30.14
C GLN A 873 -4.51 -3.58 29.81
N LEU A 874 -4.50 -4.20 28.63
CA LEU A 874 -3.50 -5.22 28.27
C LEU A 874 -2.06 -4.71 28.30
N ASN A 875 -1.83 -3.55 27.70
CA ASN A 875 -0.51 -2.94 27.56
C ASN A 875 -0.18 -1.93 28.69
N GLU A 876 -0.99 -1.92 29.76
CA GLU A 876 -0.69 -1.18 30.98
C GLU A 876 0.57 -1.73 31.65
N LEU A 877 1.51 -0.85 31.99
CA LEU A 877 2.79 -1.17 32.64
C LEU A 877 2.88 -0.38 33.95
N HIS A 878 2.90 -1.09 35.08
CA HIS A 878 3.14 -0.50 36.39
C HIS A 878 4.60 -0.69 36.79
N LYS A 879 5.16 0.23 37.58
CA LYS A 879 6.54 0.15 38.09
C LYS A 879 6.82 -1.12 38.90
N GLU A 880 5.79 -1.69 39.52
CA GLU A 880 5.89 -2.96 40.25
C GLU A 880 6.10 -4.18 39.33
N MET A 881 5.81 -4.06 38.03
CA MET A 881 6.12 -5.09 37.03
C MET A 881 7.59 -5.07 36.59
N GLU A 882 8.29 -3.94 36.76
CA GLU A 882 9.69 -3.78 36.31
C GLU A 882 10.61 -4.73 37.09
N GLY A 883 11.18 -5.71 36.38
CA GLY A 883 11.97 -6.80 36.98
C GLY A 883 11.16 -8.03 37.44
N LEU A 884 9.82 -8.01 37.38
CA LEU A 884 8.98 -9.21 37.54
C LEU A 884 8.61 -9.86 36.20
N ILE A 885 8.41 -9.06 35.14
CA ILE A 885 8.16 -9.55 33.78
C ILE A 885 9.48 -9.82 33.05
N PRO A 886 9.53 -10.77 32.10
CA PRO A 886 10.73 -10.99 31.29
C PRO A 886 11.00 -9.81 30.35
N GLN A 887 12.27 -9.63 29.96
CA GLN A 887 12.67 -8.62 28.97
C GLN A 887 11.99 -8.79 27.59
N THR A 888 11.40 -9.96 27.34
CA THR A 888 10.63 -10.29 26.13
C THR A 888 9.13 -9.96 26.24
N ASP A 889 8.62 -9.42 27.36
CA ASP A 889 7.20 -9.04 27.48
C ASP A 889 6.88 -7.79 26.66
N CYS A 890 5.86 -7.87 25.80
CA CYS A 890 5.59 -6.80 24.83
C CYS A 890 5.14 -5.46 25.41
N ARG A 891 4.89 -5.35 26.73
CA ARG A 891 4.79 -4.04 27.41
C ARG A 891 6.07 -3.22 27.34
N LEU A 892 7.22 -3.88 27.24
CA LEU A 892 8.54 -3.29 27.12
C LEU A 892 8.93 -2.97 25.66
N ARG A 893 8.09 -3.36 24.69
CA ARG A 893 8.38 -3.21 23.26
C ARG A 893 8.22 -1.73 22.84
N PRO A 894 9.28 -1.08 22.33
CA PRO A 894 9.32 0.39 22.23
C PRO A 894 8.43 0.97 21.13
N ASP A 895 8.25 0.30 19.98
CA ASP A 895 7.38 0.80 18.89
C ASP A 895 5.90 0.83 19.29
N ILE A 896 5.43 -0.19 20.01
CA ILE A 896 4.09 -0.23 20.60
C ILE A 896 3.92 0.89 21.64
N ARG A 897 4.93 1.10 22.50
CA ARG A 897 4.86 2.10 23.57
C ARG A 897 4.87 3.54 23.03
N ALA A 898 5.70 3.83 22.03
CA ALA A 898 5.72 5.12 21.35
C ALA A 898 4.37 5.41 20.68
N MET A 899 3.80 4.44 19.96
CA MET A 899 2.48 4.57 19.34
C MET A 899 1.36 4.80 20.38
N GLU A 900 1.41 4.11 21.53
CA GLU A 900 0.43 4.28 22.61
C GLU A 900 0.49 5.68 23.25
N ASN A 901 1.68 6.29 23.26
CA ASN A 901 1.92 7.65 23.74
C ASN A 901 1.65 8.73 22.66
N GLY A 902 1.25 8.33 21.45
CA GLY A 902 0.96 9.23 20.32
C GLY A 902 2.18 9.62 19.47
N ASP A 903 3.37 9.12 19.78
CA ASP A 903 4.60 9.38 19.03
C ASP A 903 4.73 8.38 17.86
N ILE A 904 4.19 8.77 16.70
CA ILE A 904 4.10 7.91 15.51
C ILE A 904 5.42 7.83 14.74
N ASP A 905 6.28 8.85 14.85
CA ASP A 905 7.56 8.88 14.18
C ASP A 905 8.60 8.04 14.91
N LEU A 906 8.72 8.17 16.25
CA LEU A 906 9.52 7.26 17.07
C LEU A 906 9.02 5.82 16.95
N ALA A 907 7.70 5.60 16.93
CA ALA A 907 7.14 4.28 16.71
C ALA A 907 7.53 3.69 15.33
N SER A 908 7.64 4.54 14.31
CA SER A 908 8.02 4.12 12.95
C SER A 908 9.52 3.82 12.83
N GLU A 909 10.38 4.61 13.49
CA GLU A 909 11.82 4.34 13.59
C GLU A 909 12.08 3.05 14.39
N GLU A 910 11.50 2.94 15.59
CA GLU A 910 11.69 1.78 16.45
C GLU A 910 11.17 0.50 15.81
N LYS A 911 10.00 0.53 15.16
CA LYS A 911 9.46 -0.64 14.44
C LYS A 911 10.44 -1.14 13.37
N LYS A 912 11.00 -0.21 12.59
CA LYS A 912 12.01 -0.52 11.58
C LYS A 912 13.28 -1.09 12.22
N ARG A 913 13.78 -0.50 13.32
CA ARG A 913 14.95 -0.98 14.07
C ARG A 913 14.75 -2.41 14.60
N LEU A 914 13.57 -2.71 15.15
CA LEU A 914 13.19 -4.03 15.64
C LEU A 914 13.10 -5.07 14.51
N GLU A 915 12.42 -4.73 13.41
CA GLU A 915 12.32 -5.60 12.24
C GLU A 915 13.70 -5.85 11.61
N ASP A 916 14.59 -4.86 11.56
CA ASP A 916 15.98 -5.02 11.11
C ASP A 916 16.84 -5.85 12.07
N LYS A 917 16.72 -5.66 13.39
CA LYS A 917 17.38 -6.52 14.39
C LYS A 917 16.97 -7.99 14.22
N GLN A 918 15.67 -8.25 14.04
CA GLN A 918 15.15 -9.59 13.77
C GLN A 918 15.64 -10.16 12.43
N ARG A 919 15.66 -9.37 11.35
CA ARG A 919 16.19 -9.79 10.03
C ARG A 919 17.67 -10.13 10.11
N ALA A 920 18.47 -9.32 10.79
CA ALA A 920 19.89 -9.57 11.01
C ALA A 920 20.12 -10.85 11.84
N ALA A 921 19.39 -11.04 12.94
CA ALA A 921 19.45 -12.25 13.76
C ALA A 921 19.08 -13.52 12.95
N ARG A 922 18.04 -13.47 12.11
CA ARG A 922 17.68 -14.57 11.19
C ARG A 922 18.80 -14.87 10.19
N LYS A 923 19.39 -13.84 9.57
CA LYS A 923 20.48 -13.96 8.57
C LYS A 923 21.82 -14.42 9.16
N ASN A 924 22.02 -14.24 10.46
CA ASN A 924 23.17 -14.81 11.18
C ASN A 924 22.91 -16.29 11.52
N ARG A 925 21.73 -16.63 12.04
CA ARG A 925 21.32 -18.04 12.29
C ARG A 925 21.37 -18.90 11.02
N SER A 926 21.00 -18.36 9.85
CA SER A 926 21.06 -19.08 8.57
C SER A 926 22.48 -19.21 7.97
N LYS A 927 23.53 -18.85 8.72
CA LYS A 927 24.94 -19.11 8.35
C LYS A 927 25.61 -20.13 9.27
N SER A 928 25.00 -20.43 10.43
CA SER A 928 25.46 -21.39 11.43
C SER A 928 24.62 -22.67 11.36
N ASP A 929 24.54 -23.27 10.16
CA ASP A 929 23.50 -24.23 9.76
C ASP A 929 23.54 -25.60 10.51
N GLU A 930 24.60 -25.84 11.28
CA GLU A 930 24.78 -27.03 12.14
C GLU A 930 24.03 -26.93 13.49
N GLU A 931 23.81 -25.73 14.05
CA GLU A 931 23.33 -25.60 15.44
C GLU A 931 21.81 -25.73 15.60
N TRP A 932 21.01 -25.30 14.61
CA TRP A 932 19.54 -25.23 14.74
C TRP A 932 18.86 -26.58 15.02
N LYS A 933 19.47 -27.69 14.58
CA LYS A 933 18.95 -29.05 14.79
C LYS A 933 19.63 -29.79 15.96
N THR A 934 20.63 -29.17 16.61
CA THR A 934 21.63 -29.94 17.34
C THR A 934 22.12 -29.26 18.63
N ARG A 935 21.35 -29.48 19.71
CA ARG A 935 21.81 -29.45 21.14
C ARG A 935 22.09 -28.10 21.83
N ILE A 936 21.45 -26.98 21.48
CA ILE A 936 21.44 -25.80 22.36
C ILE A 936 20.01 -25.38 22.73
N PRO A 937 19.53 -25.63 23.99
CA PRO A 937 18.22 -25.18 24.46
C PRO A 937 18.02 -23.65 24.57
N ALA A 938 19.01 -22.85 24.15
CA ALA A 938 19.05 -21.40 24.37
C ALA A 938 18.35 -20.57 23.28
N LEU A 939 18.07 -21.15 22.10
CA LEU A 939 17.77 -20.40 20.87
C LEU A 939 16.46 -20.81 20.16
N GLY A 940 15.72 -21.77 20.69
CA GLY A 940 14.34 -22.06 20.28
C GLY A 940 13.31 -21.27 21.09
N PRO A 941 12.00 -21.43 20.82
CA PRO A 941 10.94 -20.95 21.72
C PRO A 941 11.18 -21.50 23.13
N ARG A 942 11.07 -20.63 24.12
CA ARG A 942 11.53 -20.90 25.50
C ARG A 942 10.45 -21.54 26.37
N TRP A 943 9.19 -21.23 26.10
CA TRP A 943 8.08 -21.57 26.99
C TRP A 943 7.10 -22.55 26.35
N PHE A 944 7.16 -22.79 25.05
CA PHE A 944 6.30 -23.75 24.36
C PHE A 944 7.09 -24.73 23.50
N GLN A 945 6.69 -26.00 23.52
CA GLN A 945 7.25 -27.07 22.69
C GLN A 945 6.20 -27.65 21.74
N GLN A 946 6.62 -28.10 20.55
CA GLN A 946 5.72 -28.82 19.65
C GLN A 946 5.32 -30.16 20.25
N GLY A 947 4.02 -30.45 20.24
CA GLY A 947 3.45 -31.70 20.72
C GLY A 947 2.27 -32.16 19.88
N GLN A 948 1.59 -33.18 20.38
CA GLN A 948 0.26 -33.57 19.88
C GLN A 948 -0.78 -33.16 20.91
N ASN A 949 -1.85 -32.51 20.47
CA ASN A 949 -2.99 -32.16 21.29
C ASN A 949 -3.64 -33.46 21.84
N PRO A 950 -3.78 -33.61 23.18
CA PRO A 950 -4.11 -34.89 23.80
C PRO A 950 -5.54 -35.40 23.55
N HIS A 951 -6.38 -34.59 22.89
CA HIS A 951 -7.79 -34.93 22.65
C HIS A 951 -8.12 -35.24 21.18
N ASN A 952 -7.37 -34.67 20.23
CA ASN A 952 -7.63 -34.87 18.80
C ASN A 952 -6.40 -35.32 17.98
N ASN A 953 -5.20 -35.39 18.57
CA ASN A 953 -3.92 -35.74 17.93
C ASN A 953 -3.45 -34.77 16.82
N SER A 954 -4.00 -33.56 16.75
CA SER A 954 -3.43 -32.48 15.91
C SER A 954 -2.07 -32.03 16.44
N GLN A 955 -1.23 -31.46 15.57
CA GLN A 955 -0.02 -30.77 16.03
C GLN A 955 -0.41 -29.49 16.77
N ASP A 956 0.25 -29.23 17.89
CA ASP A 956 -0.04 -28.09 18.77
C ASP A 956 1.22 -27.63 19.49
N TRP A 957 1.15 -26.48 20.17
CA TRP A 957 2.25 -25.94 20.98
C TRP A 957 1.86 -25.97 22.46
N LEU A 958 2.53 -26.82 23.23
CA LEU A 958 2.21 -27.09 24.63
C LEU A 958 3.16 -26.34 25.56
N LEU A 959 2.62 -25.76 26.63
CA LEU A 959 3.38 -25.01 27.63
C LEU A 959 4.39 -25.90 28.37
N CYS A 960 5.63 -25.44 28.46
CA CYS A 960 6.70 -25.97 29.29
C CYS A 960 6.63 -25.37 30.71
N ALA A 961 6.93 -26.17 31.72
CA ALA A 961 6.98 -25.69 33.10
C ALA A 961 8.11 -24.67 33.32
N GLY A 962 7.89 -23.73 34.25
CA GLY A 962 8.92 -22.80 34.74
C GLY A 962 8.74 -21.32 34.39
N TYR A 963 7.80 -20.94 33.53
CA TYR A 963 7.57 -19.51 33.22
C TYR A 963 7.23 -18.68 34.47
N TRP A 964 6.28 -19.19 35.27
CA TRP A 964 5.82 -18.54 36.50
C TRP A 964 6.82 -18.63 37.67
N ASP A 965 7.93 -19.36 37.53
CA ASP A 965 9.00 -19.41 38.55
C ASP A 965 9.85 -18.12 38.59
N ARG A 966 9.68 -17.22 37.60
CA ARG A 966 10.40 -15.93 37.45
C ARG A 966 11.94 -16.04 37.30
N LYS A 967 12.46 -17.23 36.96
CA LYS A 967 13.90 -17.49 36.80
C LYS A 967 14.38 -17.23 35.37
N TYR A 968 14.40 -15.95 34.98
CA TYR A 968 14.70 -15.52 33.61
C TYR A 968 16.20 -15.43 33.30
N SER A 969 16.87 -16.57 33.17
CA SER A 969 18.27 -16.66 32.71
C SER A 969 18.36 -16.85 31.18
N GLN A 970 19.27 -16.11 30.53
CA GLN A 970 19.61 -16.26 29.10
C GLN A 970 18.45 -16.02 28.10
N LEU A 971 17.49 -15.15 28.41
CA LEU A 971 16.39 -14.88 27.48
C LEU A 971 16.87 -14.21 26.16
N PRO A 972 16.12 -14.37 25.05
CA PRO A 972 16.42 -13.68 23.80
C PRO A 972 16.37 -12.15 23.95
N ASP A 973 17.45 -11.47 23.55
CA ASP A 973 17.47 -10.02 23.37
C ASP A 973 16.83 -9.65 22.02
N ILE A 974 15.59 -9.16 22.05
CA ILE A 974 14.76 -8.89 20.87
C ILE A 974 14.42 -7.41 20.63
N TYR A 975 14.64 -6.53 21.63
CA TYR A 975 14.23 -5.11 21.56
C TYR A 975 15.36 -4.12 21.26
#